data_AF-A0AAN7AF27-F1
#
_entry.id   AF-A0AAN7AF27-F1
#
_cell.length_a   1.000
_cell.length_b   1.000
_cell.length_c   1.000
_cell.angle_alpha   90.00
_cell.angle_beta   90.00
_cell.angle_gamma   90.00
#
_symmetry.space_group_name_H-M   'P 1'
#
loop_
_entity.id
_entity.type
_entity.pdbx_description
1 polymer ?
#
loop_
_entity_poly.entity_id
_entity_poly.type
_entity_poly.pdbx_seq_one_letter_code
_entity_poly.pdbx_strand_id
1 'polypeptide(L)'
;MRRVKPDEGADGVFLWAKLLLDSLVKKDIPHINKVLANPPSTLDNMIWSVFDRISKDQSLAEDVMRKILLFMTHSRRPLLFGELYLITALPDREPNILLWDHMRGTLSSVFDLKFPWDRDPDAHQQEETGQSKGDESPNHPGIQISSVDDDDGDFDFSENDEDEEDGTISGDDDATVSSSTVVDEDLSNGIRRLTATSTTGTSHSEVVRTGKSPTSKDFMLLSHLSDGKTKTRVTFCHTCVRDYLMREGSPKTRQRRPLPIIPEFEKAHIWITITCLEILRLEDLSANEENRFLCDYPVCHFPYHLEEIDKQSIPHHDVVKIIEGLYWLFGTERGCLSFLRSVREYDNIHGSQDPFWRLWVVTDKYLKIVQEWFGLAVGSLKDSIALVSDDTSCALEWMASAAGSLPDLLQPIMTAASKMWLVRTSFSAAEYREKGNFVAFLLDGWLSWIEDGISTPHVQEFRFSRDHNDFTNLAPDQLKQMAEWAGLEQDVHWHTCLGWMLMIGRHYEEAIPHFKQAIELDAMAWPALEGLARSLDEHEQKYEEAIEWQEKAIEAIPKNAESYWISGYLWPRIAIWASHIKDETKADSAAKKGFEAEPSSIIATTTYLGRLCQRGEDAIVEENLEWLDKQPNTQREGTSWLTRLFLHKDSLHCEDCWDLSSTCKKQEALHCSQLGTACARQGRPQFVLDALDKALEVVDGDEDLADVHLWLLHNTPSFKSRFYGLRDEAVTLWEALLSKLSSKGERAQEQYKAPHNWARDMLAQHYFDIAVDTWESGGLTSNGSTKVRPTTADKLKELSVEVSTGFTDGFEGFDLFRSDYPAMLWGPWMMAIRQGDTDGLICLAVSLFHAGDRRNASAILAILLNNVDAGDDQSVDSQSDSVPLSAHPDGYKLRIKTRGRFKCVNCQRSPSEVSELHFCEVCPAVVSWCRECLTILKDPSRRESMVEYRCNPKHDFYQAWPVPLEAKFIAAGSLDGGVMVRKEWLESLRSEWWAGIPN
;
A
#
# COMPACT_ATOMS: atom_id res chain seq x y z
N MET A 1 -11.12 -29.25 15.93
CA MET A 1 -9.75 -29.53 15.46
C MET A 1 -9.45 -28.59 14.31
N ARG A 2 -8.57 -27.60 14.53
CA ARG A 2 -8.05 -26.68 13.52
C ARG A 2 -7.19 -27.45 12.51
N ARG A 3 -7.34 -27.17 11.21
CA ARG A 3 -6.26 -27.35 10.23
C ARG A 3 -5.92 -25.99 9.64
N VAL A 4 -4.84 -25.45 10.17
CA VAL A 4 -4.02 -24.38 9.59
C VAL A 4 -3.53 -24.86 8.22
N LYS A 5 -3.61 -24.03 7.17
CA LYS A 5 -2.82 -24.20 5.94
C LYS A 5 -1.69 -23.17 5.97
N PRO A 6 -0.42 -23.57 5.73
CA PRO A 6 0.71 -22.65 5.70
C PRO A 6 0.80 -21.92 4.36
N ASP A 7 1.22 -20.67 4.44
CA ASP A 7 1.67 -19.80 3.35
C ASP A 7 3.04 -20.21 2.77
N GLU A 8 3.28 -19.71 1.55
CA GLU A 8 4.56 -19.51 0.84
C GLU A 8 5.46 -20.73 0.57
N GLY A 9 5.58 -21.09 -0.72
CA GLY A 9 6.59 -22.04 -1.18
C GLY A 9 6.48 -22.34 -2.67
N ALA A 10 7.60 -22.22 -3.39
CA ALA A 10 7.73 -22.53 -4.80
C ALA A 10 7.32 -23.97 -5.13
N ASP A 11 6.09 -24.19 -5.61
CA ASP A 11 5.55 -25.54 -5.82
C ASP A 11 4.98 -25.75 -7.24
N GLY A 12 5.88 -25.76 -8.23
CA GLY A 12 5.57 -26.14 -9.62
C GLY A 12 5.20 -27.62 -9.83
N VAL A 13 5.25 -28.46 -8.78
CA VAL A 13 4.98 -29.91 -8.86
C VAL A 13 3.68 -30.31 -8.14
N PHE A 14 3.24 -29.58 -7.11
CA PHE A 14 2.00 -29.87 -6.36
C PHE A 14 0.72 -29.32 -7.02
N LEU A 15 0.85 -28.34 -7.92
CA LEU A 15 -0.28 -27.86 -8.74
C LEU A 15 -0.87 -28.98 -9.59
N TRP A 16 -0.06 -29.97 -10.00
CA TRP A 16 -0.53 -31.14 -10.74
C TRP A 16 -1.44 -32.03 -9.91
N ALA A 17 -1.08 -32.31 -8.66
CA ALA A 17 -1.91 -33.09 -7.75
C ALA A 17 -3.24 -32.38 -7.45
N LYS A 18 -3.21 -31.04 -7.31
CA LYS A 18 -4.41 -30.22 -7.11
C LYS A 18 -5.30 -30.15 -8.37
N LEU A 19 -4.73 -29.96 -9.56
CA LEU A 19 -5.45 -30.01 -10.84
C LEU A 19 -6.05 -31.39 -11.13
N LEU A 20 -5.35 -32.45 -10.76
CA LEU A 20 -5.88 -33.81 -10.86
C LEU A 20 -7.03 -34.01 -9.88
N LEU A 21 -6.85 -33.67 -8.60
CA LEU A 21 -7.88 -33.79 -7.56
C LEU A 21 -9.12 -32.92 -7.83
N ASP A 22 -8.96 -31.70 -8.33
CA ASP A 22 -10.09 -30.80 -8.64
C ASP A 22 -10.80 -31.18 -9.96
N SER A 23 -10.06 -31.74 -10.95
CA SER A 23 -10.69 -32.30 -12.17
C SER A 23 -11.37 -33.65 -11.94
N LEU A 24 -10.98 -34.38 -10.88
CA LEU A 24 -11.57 -35.65 -10.44
C LEU A 24 -12.96 -35.46 -9.81
N VAL A 25 -13.24 -34.28 -9.22
CA VAL A 25 -14.53 -34.01 -8.56
C VAL A 25 -15.68 -33.82 -9.56
N LYS A 26 -15.39 -33.52 -10.84
CA LYS A 26 -16.41 -33.14 -11.85
C LYS A 26 -16.54 -34.11 -13.05
N LYS A 27 -15.91 -35.29 -13.07
CA LYS A 27 -15.91 -36.19 -14.26
C LYS A 27 -16.12 -37.68 -13.93
N ASP A 28 -16.71 -38.40 -14.89
CA ASP A 28 -16.97 -39.85 -14.80
C ASP A 28 -15.69 -40.72 -14.81
N ILE A 29 -15.68 -41.70 -13.91
CA ILE A 29 -14.60 -42.65 -13.55
C ILE A 29 -13.91 -43.34 -14.75
N PRO A 30 -14.58 -43.73 -15.86
CA PRO A 30 -13.91 -44.40 -16.97
C PRO A 30 -12.93 -43.50 -17.74
N HIS A 31 -13.20 -42.18 -17.79
CA HIS A 31 -12.34 -41.23 -18.48
C HIS A 31 -11.07 -40.93 -17.67
N ILE A 32 -11.19 -40.98 -16.34
CA ILE A 32 -10.10 -40.81 -15.37
C ILE A 32 -9.07 -41.95 -15.51
N ASN A 33 -9.55 -43.20 -15.56
CA ASN A 33 -8.68 -44.37 -15.70
C ASN A 33 -7.92 -44.40 -17.03
N LYS A 34 -8.49 -43.85 -18.11
CA LYS A 34 -7.84 -43.79 -19.43
C LYS A 34 -6.70 -42.77 -19.47
N VAL A 35 -6.82 -41.66 -18.73
CA VAL A 35 -5.79 -40.62 -18.63
C VAL A 35 -4.67 -41.06 -17.68
N LEU A 36 -5.01 -41.76 -16.59
CA LEU A 36 -4.03 -42.34 -15.65
C LEU A 36 -3.22 -43.49 -16.26
N ALA A 37 -3.82 -44.27 -17.17
CA ALA A 37 -3.14 -45.38 -17.83
C ALA A 37 -2.08 -44.95 -18.85
N ASN A 38 -2.12 -43.72 -19.37
CA ASN A 38 -1.18 -43.20 -20.36
C ASN A 38 -0.79 -41.74 -20.06
N PRO A 39 0.03 -41.50 -19.02
CA PRO A 39 0.49 -40.15 -18.70
C PRO A 39 1.37 -39.59 -19.84
N PRO A 40 1.21 -38.32 -20.25
CA PRO A 40 2.01 -37.76 -21.32
C PRO A 40 3.47 -37.53 -20.91
N SER A 41 4.42 -37.78 -21.81
CA SER A 41 5.86 -37.76 -21.51
C SER A 41 6.50 -36.37 -21.39
N THR A 42 5.75 -35.28 -21.65
CA THR A 42 6.23 -33.88 -21.53
C THR A 42 5.12 -32.94 -21.04
N LEU A 43 5.49 -31.87 -20.31
CA LEU A 43 4.57 -30.84 -19.81
C LEU A 43 3.73 -30.20 -20.94
N ASP A 44 4.33 -29.98 -22.11
CA ASP A 44 3.64 -29.46 -23.29
C ASP A 44 2.53 -30.40 -23.80
N ASN A 45 2.70 -31.72 -23.69
CA ASN A 45 1.63 -32.67 -24.02
C ASN A 45 0.46 -32.56 -23.05
N MET A 46 0.74 -32.25 -21.79
CA MET A 46 -0.27 -32.06 -20.76
C MET A 46 -1.10 -30.80 -21.02
N ILE A 47 -0.43 -29.67 -21.21
CA ILE A 47 -1.09 -28.39 -21.51
C ILE A 47 -1.91 -28.51 -22.79
N TRP A 48 -1.38 -29.14 -23.84
CA TRP A 48 -2.13 -29.41 -25.06
C TRP A 48 -3.40 -30.23 -24.80
N SER A 49 -3.33 -31.28 -23.96
CA SER A 49 -4.50 -32.12 -23.65
C SER A 49 -5.60 -31.38 -22.87
N VAL A 50 -5.21 -30.40 -22.04
CA VAL A 50 -6.16 -29.53 -21.32
C VAL A 50 -6.87 -28.63 -22.32
N PHE A 51 -6.14 -27.96 -23.22
CA PHE A 51 -6.74 -27.12 -24.26
C PHE A 51 -7.57 -27.93 -25.28
N ASP A 52 -7.14 -29.12 -25.67
CA ASP A 52 -7.92 -30.01 -26.56
C ASP A 52 -9.26 -30.41 -25.92
N ARG A 53 -9.25 -30.68 -24.61
CA ARG A 53 -10.47 -30.97 -23.84
C ARG A 53 -11.38 -29.75 -23.74
N ILE A 54 -10.85 -28.56 -23.45
CA ILE A 54 -11.63 -27.31 -23.42
C ILE A 54 -12.20 -27.02 -24.82
N SER A 55 -11.45 -27.29 -25.89
CA SER A 55 -11.92 -27.07 -27.26
C SER A 55 -13.07 -27.97 -27.69
N LYS A 56 -13.29 -29.08 -26.99
CA LYS A 56 -14.40 -30.01 -27.23
C LYS A 56 -15.61 -29.73 -26.33
N ASP A 57 -15.45 -28.85 -25.35
CA ASP A 57 -16.56 -28.44 -24.49
C ASP A 57 -17.48 -27.50 -25.27
N GLN A 58 -18.76 -27.88 -25.38
CA GLN A 58 -19.75 -27.09 -26.10
C GLN A 58 -20.39 -26.00 -25.22
N SER A 59 -20.09 -25.97 -23.91
CA SER A 59 -20.68 -25.02 -22.97
C SER A 59 -20.14 -23.59 -23.14
N LEU A 60 -18.89 -23.46 -23.61
CA LEU A 60 -18.22 -22.18 -23.85
C LEU A 60 -17.94 -22.01 -25.34
N ALA A 61 -18.46 -20.95 -25.94
CA ALA A 61 -18.26 -20.68 -27.36
C ALA A 61 -16.76 -20.48 -27.68
N GLU A 62 -16.29 -21.05 -28.81
CA GLU A 62 -14.88 -21.04 -29.17
C GLU A 62 -14.31 -19.63 -29.32
N ASP A 63 -15.11 -18.68 -29.81
CA ASP A 63 -14.75 -17.28 -30.03
C ASP A 63 -14.54 -16.55 -28.69
N VAL A 64 -15.40 -16.80 -27.70
CA VAL A 64 -15.23 -16.30 -26.33
C VAL A 64 -13.92 -16.81 -25.74
N MET A 65 -13.64 -18.11 -25.87
CA MET A 65 -12.41 -18.69 -25.34
C MET A 65 -11.16 -18.12 -26.04
N ARG A 66 -11.21 -17.92 -27.37
CA ARG A 66 -10.15 -17.25 -28.12
C ARG A 66 -9.89 -15.84 -27.58
N LYS A 67 -10.93 -15.04 -27.35
CA LYS A 67 -10.78 -13.67 -26.80
C LYS A 67 -10.11 -13.71 -25.43
N ILE A 68 -10.57 -14.57 -24.51
CA ILE A 68 -9.99 -14.71 -23.17
C ILE A 68 -8.50 -15.06 -23.26
N LEU A 69 -8.15 -16.11 -24.02
CA LEU A 69 -6.75 -16.53 -24.15
C LEU A 69 -5.87 -15.46 -24.79
N LEU A 70 -6.38 -14.75 -25.81
CA LEU A 70 -5.65 -13.70 -26.51
C LEU A 70 -5.29 -12.56 -25.56
N PHE A 71 -6.28 -12.05 -24.82
CA PHE A 71 -6.10 -10.97 -23.86
C PHE A 71 -5.22 -11.38 -22.68
N MET A 72 -5.52 -12.51 -22.04
CA MET A 72 -4.74 -12.99 -20.90
C MET A 72 -3.27 -13.25 -21.25
N THR A 73 -2.98 -13.66 -22.49
CA THR A 73 -1.60 -13.93 -22.93
C THR A 73 -0.81 -12.66 -23.23
N HIS A 74 -1.44 -11.65 -23.85
CA HIS A 74 -0.77 -10.41 -24.27
C HIS A 74 -0.95 -9.26 -23.29
N SER A 75 -1.76 -9.44 -22.23
CA SER A 75 -1.93 -8.40 -21.24
C SER A 75 -0.63 -8.12 -20.49
N ARG A 76 -0.36 -6.83 -20.26
CA ARG A 76 0.85 -6.40 -19.53
C ARG A 76 0.66 -6.45 -18.01
N ARG A 77 -0.58 -6.65 -17.55
CA ARG A 77 -0.94 -6.94 -16.15
C ARG A 77 -2.06 -8.00 -16.08
N PRO A 78 -2.26 -8.65 -14.92
CA PRO A 78 -3.48 -9.40 -14.67
C PRO A 78 -4.73 -8.56 -14.95
N LEU A 79 -5.73 -9.18 -15.56
CA LEU A 79 -7.01 -8.54 -15.87
C LEU A 79 -8.01 -8.82 -14.74
N LEU A 80 -8.90 -7.87 -14.50
CA LEU A 80 -10.05 -8.07 -13.63
C LEU A 80 -11.11 -8.91 -14.37
N PHE A 81 -11.89 -9.67 -13.62
CA PHE A 81 -12.98 -10.44 -14.20
C PHE A 81 -14.00 -9.53 -14.88
N GLY A 82 -14.29 -8.35 -14.32
CA GLY A 82 -15.15 -7.35 -14.98
C GLY A 82 -14.59 -6.87 -16.33
N GLU A 83 -13.26 -6.69 -16.44
CA GLU A 83 -12.60 -6.31 -17.69
C GLU A 83 -12.72 -7.44 -18.73
N LEU A 84 -12.43 -8.68 -18.32
CA LEU A 84 -12.59 -9.86 -19.16
C LEU A 84 -14.04 -10.07 -19.61
N TYR A 85 -14.99 -9.83 -18.71
CA TYR A 85 -16.41 -9.93 -19.01
C TYR A 85 -16.80 -8.96 -20.14
N LEU A 86 -16.39 -7.69 -20.04
CA LEU A 86 -16.61 -6.69 -21.10
C LEU A 86 -15.94 -7.08 -22.42
N ILE A 87 -14.69 -7.55 -22.36
CA ILE A 87 -13.94 -8.02 -23.55
C ILE A 87 -14.70 -9.13 -24.28
N THR A 88 -15.29 -10.08 -23.53
CA THR A 88 -16.04 -11.18 -24.16
C THR A 88 -17.38 -10.75 -24.73
N ALA A 89 -18.02 -9.73 -24.14
CA ALA A 89 -19.31 -9.20 -24.57
C ALA A 89 -19.24 -8.32 -25.82
N LEU A 90 -18.08 -7.74 -26.13
CA LEU A 90 -17.90 -6.86 -27.30
C LEU A 90 -17.48 -7.63 -28.56
N PRO A 91 -17.89 -7.20 -29.77
CA PRO A 91 -18.63 -5.97 -30.09
C PRO A 91 -20.16 -6.09 -30.01
N ASP A 92 -20.70 -7.31 -29.92
CA ASP A 92 -22.14 -7.59 -30.05
C ASP A 92 -22.99 -7.09 -28.87
N ARG A 93 -22.33 -6.73 -27.76
CA ARG A 93 -22.92 -6.30 -26.49
C ARG A 93 -23.86 -7.35 -25.90
N GLU A 94 -23.51 -8.63 -26.06
CA GLU A 94 -24.24 -9.75 -25.49
C GLU A 94 -23.62 -10.18 -24.15
N PRO A 95 -24.39 -10.21 -23.04
CA PRO A 95 -23.86 -10.59 -21.73
C PRO A 95 -23.58 -12.10 -21.67
N ASN A 96 -22.37 -12.47 -21.25
CA ASN A 96 -22.01 -13.87 -21.00
C ASN A 96 -22.26 -14.27 -19.53
N ILE A 97 -23.54 -14.43 -19.17
CA ILE A 97 -23.99 -14.63 -17.78
C ILE A 97 -23.31 -15.83 -17.10
N LEU A 98 -22.97 -16.87 -17.87
CA LEU A 98 -22.32 -18.08 -17.35
C LEU A 98 -20.80 -17.97 -17.26
N LEU A 99 -20.19 -16.85 -17.68
CA LEU A 99 -18.73 -16.72 -17.73
C LEU A 99 -18.10 -16.91 -16.34
N TRP A 100 -18.73 -16.41 -15.28
CA TRP A 100 -18.26 -16.59 -13.90
C TRP A 100 -18.18 -18.07 -13.52
N ASP A 101 -19.24 -18.83 -13.83
CA ASP A 101 -19.30 -20.26 -13.54
C ASP A 101 -18.29 -21.05 -14.39
N HIS A 102 -18.07 -20.66 -15.64
CA HIS A 102 -17.03 -21.24 -16.48
C HIS A 102 -15.62 -20.96 -15.94
N MET A 103 -15.35 -19.75 -15.45
CA MET A 103 -14.06 -19.36 -14.86
C MET A 103 -13.73 -20.21 -13.62
N ARG A 104 -14.71 -20.44 -12.73
CA ARG A 104 -14.54 -21.32 -11.56
C ARG A 104 -14.66 -22.82 -11.86
N GLY A 105 -15.29 -23.15 -12.98
CA GLY A 105 -15.60 -24.50 -13.41
C GLY A 105 -14.58 -25.04 -14.41
N THR A 106 -14.94 -24.99 -15.69
CA THR A 106 -14.18 -25.56 -16.80
C THR A 106 -12.78 -24.93 -16.93
N LEU A 107 -12.63 -23.65 -16.61
CA LEU A 107 -11.40 -22.89 -16.83
C LEU A 107 -10.48 -22.79 -15.60
N SER A 108 -10.90 -23.32 -14.43
CA SER A 108 -10.09 -23.29 -13.20
C SER A 108 -8.76 -24.05 -13.32
N SER A 109 -8.67 -24.94 -14.32
CA SER A 109 -7.41 -25.63 -14.63
C SER A 109 -6.36 -24.76 -15.33
N VAL A 110 -6.78 -23.62 -15.89
CA VAL A 110 -5.95 -22.70 -16.69
C VAL A 110 -5.77 -21.38 -15.97
N PHE A 111 -6.82 -20.90 -15.30
CA PHE A 111 -6.84 -19.62 -14.60
C PHE A 111 -7.03 -19.79 -13.10
N ASP A 112 -6.32 -18.97 -12.35
CA ASP A 112 -6.49 -18.80 -10.92
C ASP A 112 -7.19 -17.47 -10.64
N LEU A 113 -8.13 -17.49 -9.69
CA LEU A 113 -8.93 -16.33 -9.30
C LEU A 113 -8.44 -15.82 -7.96
N LYS A 114 -7.90 -14.60 -7.97
CA LYS A 114 -7.50 -13.89 -6.76
C LYS A 114 -8.61 -12.93 -6.38
N PHE A 115 -9.33 -13.28 -5.32
CA PHE A 115 -10.46 -12.49 -4.87
C PHE A 115 -10.02 -11.21 -4.17
N PRO A 116 -10.79 -10.12 -4.24
CA PRO A 116 -10.55 -8.95 -3.42
C PRO A 116 -10.61 -9.35 -1.94
N TRP A 117 -9.65 -8.88 -1.14
CA TRP A 117 -9.61 -9.15 0.31
C TRP A 117 -9.51 -10.63 0.68
N ASP A 118 -9.08 -11.50 -0.25
CA ASP A 118 -9.05 -12.96 -0.10
C ASP A 118 -10.41 -13.59 0.30
N ARG A 119 -11.52 -12.91 0.01
CA ARG A 119 -12.88 -13.39 0.30
C ARG A 119 -13.59 -13.84 -0.97
N ASP A 120 -14.04 -15.10 -0.98
CA ASP A 120 -14.86 -15.62 -2.08
C ASP A 120 -16.19 -14.86 -2.17
N PRO A 121 -16.49 -14.18 -3.31
CA PRO A 121 -17.72 -13.42 -3.50
C PRO A 121 -19.01 -14.24 -3.38
N ASP A 122 -18.94 -15.57 -3.47
CA ASP A 122 -20.10 -16.46 -3.34
C ASP A 122 -20.15 -17.23 -1.99
N ALA A 123 -19.32 -16.86 -1.00
CA ALA A 123 -19.37 -17.47 0.33
C ALA A 123 -20.64 -17.06 1.10
N HIS A 124 -21.51 -18.01 1.44
CA HIS A 124 -22.69 -17.75 2.27
C HIS A 124 -22.31 -17.44 3.73
N GLN A 125 -22.79 -16.31 4.26
CA GLN A 125 -22.72 -16.00 5.70
C GLN A 125 -23.61 -16.99 6.46
N GLN A 126 -23.02 -17.85 7.28
CA GLN A 126 -23.78 -18.49 8.35
C GLN A 126 -24.03 -17.43 9.43
N GLU A 127 -25.22 -16.84 9.44
CA GLU A 127 -25.71 -16.11 10.60
C GLU A 127 -25.75 -17.09 11.79
N GLU A 128 -24.80 -16.97 12.71
CA GLU A 128 -24.93 -17.52 14.06
C GLU A 128 -26.07 -16.77 14.75
N THR A 129 -27.29 -17.24 14.51
CA THR A 129 -28.44 -16.87 15.33
C THR A 129 -28.20 -17.43 16.73
N GLY A 130 -27.76 -16.55 17.63
CA GLY A 130 -27.64 -16.85 19.05
C GLY A 130 -28.99 -17.28 19.63
N GLN A 131 -29.10 -18.55 19.99
CA GLN A 131 -29.97 -18.98 21.08
C GLN A 131 -29.11 -19.29 22.30
N SER A 132 -29.27 -18.41 23.28
CA SER A 132 -28.76 -18.49 24.63
C SER A 132 -28.99 -19.86 25.26
N LYS A 133 -27.92 -20.48 25.76
CA LYS A 133 -28.03 -21.54 26.78
C LYS A 133 -27.48 -21.00 28.09
N GLY A 134 -28.41 -20.64 28.97
CA GLY A 134 -28.16 -20.56 30.41
C GLY A 134 -28.05 -21.96 31.01
N ASP A 135 -27.32 -22.00 32.13
CA ASP A 135 -26.94 -23.15 32.95
C ASP A 135 -28.03 -24.21 33.23
N GLU A 136 -27.61 -25.48 33.25
CA GLU A 136 -27.64 -26.34 34.45
C GLU A 136 -26.98 -27.71 34.16
N SER A 137 -26.28 -28.24 35.16
CA SER A 137 -25.53 -29.51 35.17
C SER A 137 -26.34 -30.63 35.89
N PRO A 138 -25.79 -31.81 36.21
CA PRO A 138 -25.42 -32.94 35.36
C PRO A 138 -26.19 -34.23 35.78
N ASN A 139 -26.28 -35.25 34.90
CA ASN A 139 -26.47 -36.65 35.35
C ASN A 139 -26.10 -37.67 34.25
N HIS A 140 -24.96 -38.33 34.43
CA HIS A 140 -24.73 -39.73 34.02
C HIS A 140 -25.37 -40.68 35.08
N PRO A 141 -25.47 -42.03 34.95
CA PRO A 141 -24.70 -42.96 34.09
C PRO A 141 -25.51 -44.13 33.48
N GLY A 142 -24.86 -44.96 32.65
CA GLY A 142 -25.43 -46.24 32.16
C GLY A 142 -24.49 -47.03 31.25
N ILE A 143 -23.57 -47.76 31.87
CA ILE A 143 -22.49 -48.62 31.33
C ILE A 143 -23.03 -49.85 30.57
N GLN A 144 -22.40 -50.28 29.46
CA GLN A 144 -21.76 -51.61 29.34
C GLN A 144 -20.89 -51.76 28.08
N ILE A 145 -19.74 -52.40 28.29
CA ILE A 145 -18.57 -52.57 27.41
C ILE A 145 -18.45 -54.06 27.01
N SER A 146 -17.71 -54.31 25.92
CA SER A 146 -17.04 -55.55 25.47
C SER A 146 -17.87 -56.44 24.53
N SER A 147 -17.31 -57.14 23.53
CA SER A 147 -15.97 -57.74 23.37
C SER A 147 -15.74 -58.15 21.89
N VAL A 148 -14.55 -57.95 21.31
CA VAL A 148 -13.49 -58.95 21.01
C VAL A 148 -13.71 -59.78 19.72
N ASP A 149 -12.87 -59.47 18.73
CA ASP A 149 -11.97 -60.31 17.92
C ASP A 149 -12.42 -61.53 17.07
N ASP A 150 -11.71 -61.59 15.94
CA ASP A 150 -11.10 -62.74 15.25
C ASP A 150 -11.82 -63.51 14.11
N ASP A 151 -11.13 -63.44 12.97
CA ASP A 151 -10.67 -64.51 12.07
C ASP A 151 -11.56 -65.10 10.94
N ASP A 152 -11.01 -64.88 9.75
CA ASP A 152 -10.55 -65.86 8.75
C ASP A 152 -11.51 -66.69 7.88
N GLY A 153 -11.15 -66.65 6.59
CA GLY A 153 -11.36 -67.69 5.59
C GLY A 153 -12.55 -67.44 4.67
N ASP A 154 -12.52 -67.71 3.37
CA ASP A 154 -11.48 -68.22 2.48
C ASP A 154 -12.06 -68.10 1.05
N PHE A 155 -11.19 -67.96 0.07
CA PHE A 155 -11.29 -68.52 -1.29
C PHE A 155 -12.58 -68.42 -2.15
N ASP A 156 -12.48 -67.56 -3.19
CA ASP A 156 -12.15 -67.92 -4.58
C ASP A 156 -13.17 -68.43 -5.63
N PHE A 157 -12.96 -67.91 -6.84
CA PHE A 157 -13.37 -68.23 -8.22
C PHE A 157 -14.75 -68.85 -8.49
N SER A 158 -15.52 -68.22 -9.39
CA SER A 158 -15.48 -68.56 -10.83
C SER A 158 -16.77 -68.16 -11.56
N GLU A 159 -16.62 -67.91 -12.87
CA GLU A 159 -17.62 -68.17 -13.92
C GLU A 159 -18.84 -67.25 -13.97
N ASN A 160 -19.43 -66.91 -15.12
CA ASN A 160 -19.09 -66.90 -16.54
C ASN A 160 -20.41 -66.43 -17.18
N ASP A 161 -20.34 -65.72 -18.32
CA ASP A 161 -21.34 -65.72 -19.39
C ASP A 161 -22.75 -65.20 -19.03
N GLU A 162 -23.60 -64.65 -19.87
CA GLU A 162 -23.63 -64.23 -21.26
C GLU A 162 -25.01 -63.51 -21.37
N ASP A 163 -25.12 -62.62 -22.35
CA ASP A 163 -26.33 -62.39 -23.16
C ASP A 163 -27.56 -61.63 -22.61
N GLU A 164 -27.74 -60.49 -23.29
CA GLU A 164 -28.87 -60.13 -24.16
C GLU A 164 -30.30 -59.88 -23.60
N GLU A 165 -30.73 -58.68 -24.00
CA GLU A 165 -32.02 -58.35 -24.63
C GLU A 165 -33.32 -58.30 -23.82
N ASP A 166 -33.83 -57.07 -23.78
CA ASP A 166 -35.15 -56.65 -24.24
C ASP A 166 -36.40 -57.10 -23.48
N GLY A 167 -37.34 -56.17 -23.29
CA GLY A 167 -38.57 -56.47 -22.56
C GLY A 167 -39.34 -55.27 -22.06
N THR A 168 -39.90 -54.54 -23.01
CA THR A 168 -40.82 -53.42 -22.87
C THR A 168 -42.18 -53.79 -22.22
N ILE A 169 -42.81 -52.77 -21.60
CA ILE A 169 -44.27 -52.45 -21.61
C ILE A 169 -45.19 -52.83 -20.41
N SER A 170 -45.79 -51.76 -19.89
CA SER A 170 -47.17 -51.53 -19.38
C SER A 170 -47.62 -51.96 -17.99
N GLY A 171 -48.37 -51.04 -17.37
CA GLY A 171 -49.39 -51.35 -16.36
C GLY A 171 -49.77 -50.14 -15.52
N ASP A 172 -50.62 -49.27 -16.06
CA ASP A 172 -51.33 -48.20 -15.35
C ASP A 172 -52.12 -48.76 -14.14
N ASP A 173 -52.22 -47.98 -13.05
CA ASP A 173 -53.53 -47.65 -12.47
C ASP A 173 -53.45 -46.51 -11.43
N ASP A 174 -54.52 -45.74 -11.48
CA ASP A 174 -54.75 -44.37 -11.04
C ASP A 174 -55.35 -44.32 -9.61
N ALA A 175 -54.89 -43.41 -8.75
CA ALA A 175 -55.69 -42.84 -7.65
C ALA A 175 -54.99 -41.62 -7.03
N THR A 176 -55.59 -40.46 -7.28
CA THR A 176 -55.25 -39.14 -6.76
C THR A 176 -55.66 -38.95 -5.29
N VAL A 177 -54.89 -38.18 -4.51
CA VAL A 177 -55.29 -36.93 -3.80
C VAL A 177 -54.17 -36.42 -2.85
N SER A 178 -53.57 -35.30 -3.29
CA SER A 178 -53.11 -34.08 -2.58
C SER A 178 -51.94 -34.04 -1.56
N SER A 179 -50.93 -33.24 -1.94
CA SER A 179 -50.31 -32.08 -1.24
C SER A 179 -49.35 -32.37 -0.06
N SER A 180 -48.12 -31.84 0.02
CA SER A 180 -47.63 -30.50 -0.37
C SER A 180 -46.13 -30.45 -0.69
N THR A 181 -45.79 -29.83 -1.82
CA THR A 181 -44.48 -29.27 -2.18
C THR A 181 -44.34 -27.84 -1.67
N VAL A 182 -43.16 -27.46 -1.16
CA VAL A 182 -42.69 -26.08 -1.11
C VAL A 182 -41.65 -25.93 -2.22
N VAL A 183 -41.94 -25.05 -3.18
CA VAL A 183 -41.08 -24.66 -4.30
C VAL A 183 -40.76 -23.19 -4.07
N ASP A 184 -39.48 -22.83 -4.06
CA ASP A 184 -39.00 -21.44 -3.98
C ASP A 184 -39.39 -20.65 -5.24
N GLU A 185 -39.97 -19.48 -5.02
CA GLU A 185 -40.70 -18.69 -6.02
C GLU A 185 -39.82 -17.71 -6.83
N ASP A 186 -38.52 -17.60 -6.56
CA ASP A 186 -37.68 -16.52 -7.12
C ASP A 186 -37.05 -16.81 -8.49
N LEU A 187 -37.02 -18.06 -8.95
CA LEU A 187 -36.42 -18.41 -10.25
C LEU A 187 -37.38 -18.21 -11.45
N SER A 188 -38.68 -18.03 -11.19
CA SER A 188 -39.71 -18.05 -12.24
C SER A 188 -40.10 -16.65 -12.77
N ASN A 189 -39.82 -15.60 -12.00
CA ASN A 189 -40.22 -14.23 -12.34
C ASN A 189 -39.21 -13.48 -13.23
N GLY A 190 -37.95 -13.90 -13.30
CA GLY A 190 -36.94 -13.32 -14.20
C GLY A 190 -37.07 -13.78 -15.66
N ILE A 191 -37.53 -15.01 -15.89
CA ILE A 191 -37.52 -15.64 -17.22
C ILE A 191 -38.75 -15.25 -18.08
N ARG A 192 -39.83 -14.76 -17.45
CA ARG A 192 -41.08 -14.40 -18.16
C ARG A 192 -41.13 -12.99 -18.75
N ARG A 193 -40.14 -12.13 -18.52
CA ARG A 193 -40.11 -10.76 -19.09
C ARG A 193 -39.29 -10.58 -20.37
N LEU A 194 -38.56 -11.61 -20.82
CA LEU A 194 -37.69 -11.53 -22.01
C LEU A 194 -38.15 -12.40 -23.20
N THR A 195 -39.20 -13.20 -23.05
CA THR A 195 -39.63 -14.19 -24.08
C THR A 195 -40.91 -13.81 -24.84
N ALA A 196 -41.34 -12.55 -24.80
CA ALA A 196 -42.53 -12.09 -25.51
C ALA A 196 -42.23 -10.95 -26.50
N THR A 197 -41.47 -11.26 -27.56
CA THR A 197 -41.64 -10.73 -28.94
C THR A 197 -40.60 -11.35 -29.87
N SER A 198 -40.79 -12.59 -30.29
CA SER A 198 -40.06 -13.15 -31.44
C SER A 198 -40.90 -14.22 -32.15
N THR A 199 -41.81 -13.78 -33.01
CA THR A 199 -42.37 -14.63 -34.08
C THR A 199 -42.71 -13.75 -35.28
N THR A 200 -41.79 -13.72 -36.26
CA THR A 200 -42.04 -13.99 -37.70
C THR A 200 -40.75 -13.71 -38.46
N GLY A 201 -40.19 -14.74 -39.11
CA GLY A 201 -39.03 -14.59 -39.98
C GLY A 201 -39.39 -13.99 -41.33
N THR A 202 -38.53 -13.10 -41.84
CA THR A 202 -38.29 -12.93 -43.28
C THR A 202 -36.91 -12.29 -43.51
N SER A 203 -36.35 -12.59 -44.69
CA SER A 203 -35.01 -12.34 -45.21
C SER A 203 -34.56 -10.87 -45.40
N HIS A 204 -33.24 -10.69 -45.37
CA HIS A 204 -32.40 -9.70 -46.09
C HIS A 204 -32.62 -8.18 -45.91
N SER A 205 -31.48 -7.53 -45.65
CA SER A 205 -31.03 -6.16 -46.00
C SER A 205 -31.76 -4.93 -45.44
N GLU A 206 -30.93 -3.98 -45.01
CA GLU A 206 -31.20 -2.54 -44.81
C GLU A 206 -32.35 -2.18 -43.87
N VAL A 207 -32.03 -1.58 -42.71
CA VAL A 207 -32.49 -0.23 -42.33
C VAL A 207 -31.59 0.27 -41.19
N VAL A 208 -30.64 1.14 -41.55
CA VAL A 208 -30.15 2.22 -40.69
C VAL A 208 -31.30 3.24 -40.58
N ARG A 209 -31.68 3.62 -39.34
CA ARG A 209 -32.23 4.95 -38.96
C ARG A 209 -32.89 4.95 -37.56
N THR A 210 -32.32 5.67 -36.60
CA THR A 210 -32.72 7.06 -36.29
C THR A 210 -31.98 7.55 -35.04
N GLY A 211 -31.44 8.76 -35.10
CA GLY A 211 -30.72 9.43 -34.02
C GLY A 211 -31.63 9.77 -32.84
N LYS A 212 -31.59 8.92 -31.81
CA LYS A 212 -31.93 9.25 -30.43
C LYS A 212 -30.81 8.72 -29.52
N SER A 213 -30.42 9.54 -28.55
CA SER A 213 -29.45 9.26 -27.49
C SER A 213 -29.46 7.79 -27.00
N PRO A 214 -28.32 7.07 -27.03
CA PRO A 214 -28.24 5.70 -26.53
C PRO A 214 -27.94 5.71 -25.02
N THR A 215 -28.86 6.15 -24.17
CA THR A 215 -28.59 6.32 -22.72
C THR A 215 -29.37 5.34 -21.83
N SER A 216 -29.53 4.06 -22.23
CA SER A 216 -30.26 3.09 -21.39
C SER A 216 -29.90 1.62 -21.57
N LYS A 217 -29.06 1.24 -22.55
CA LYS A 217 -28.72 -0.19 -22.78
C LYS A 217 -27.35 -0.61 -22.25
N ASP A 218 -26.42 0.32 -22.03
CA ASP A 218 -25.05 -0.04 -21.66
C ASP A 218 -24.93 -0.41 -20.16
N PHE A 219 -25.83 0.10 -19.31
CA PHE A 219 -25.95 -0.25 -17.88
C PHE A 219 -26.35 -1.71 -17.59
N MET A 220 -26.83 -2.47 -18.59
CA MET A 220 -27.30 -3.85 -18.36
C MET A 220 -26.21 -4.92 -18.42
N LEU A 221 -25.00 -4.62 -18.91
CA LEU A 221 -23.98 -5.66 -19.10
C LEU A 221 -23.44 -6.21 -17.76
N LEU A 222 -23.32 -5.37 -16.73
CA LEU A 222 -22.67 -5.72 -15.47
C LEU A 222 -23.63 -5.83 -14.27
N SER A 223 -24.91 -5.49 -14.46
CA SER A 223 -25.88 -5.31 -13.37
C SER A 223 -26.18 -6.57 -12.53
N HIS A 224 -25.78 -7.75 -13.01
CA HIS A 224 -25.97 -9.03 -12.32
C HIS A 224 -24.69 -9.51 -11.59
N LEU A 225 -23.58 -8.80 -11.73
CA LEU A 225 -22.32 -9.13 -11.06
C LEU A 225 -22.19 -8.29 -9.77
N SER A 226 -21.79 -8.94 -8.67
CA SER A 226 -21.43 -8.23 -7.44
C SER A 226 -20.08 -7.53 -7.59
N ASP A 227 -19.84 -6.51 -6.78
CA ASP A 227 -18.58 -5.76 -6.77
C ASP A 227 -17.36 -6.66 -6.51
N GLY A 228 -17.50 -7.66 -5.64
CA GLY A 228 -16.47 -8.68 -5.42
C GLY A 228 -16.14 -9.49 -6.67
N LYS A 229 -17.15 -9.82 -7.50
CA LYS A 229 -16.94 -10.53 -8.77
C LYS A 229 -16.23 -9.65 -9.79
N THR A 230 -16.67 -8.41 -9.98
CA THR A 230 -16.09 -7.52 -10.99
C THR A 230 -14.62 -7.19 -10.70
N LYS A 231 -14.25 -7.06 -9.42
CA LYS A 231 -12.87 -6.75 -8.97
C LYS A 231 -11.97 -7.98 -8.76
N THR A 232 -12.46 -9.20 -9.00
CA THR A 232 -11.63 -10.41 -8.91
C THR A 232 -10.51 -10.39 -9.96
N ARG A 233 -9.25 -10.53 -9.55
CA ARG A 233 -8.11 -10.60 -10.46
C ARG A 233 -7.99 -12.01 -11.05
N VAL A 234 -7.89 -12.10 -12.36
CA VAL A 234 -7.69 -13.35 -13.09
C VAL A 234 -6.22 -13.47 -13.47
N THR A 235 -5.60 -14.59 -13.13
CA THR A 235 -4.20 -14.89 -13.45
C THR A 235 -4.08 -16.28 -14.06
N PHE A 236 -2.98 -16.57 -14.75
CA PHE A 236 -2.69 -17.96 -15.12
C PHE A 236 -2.30 -18.74 -13.86
N CYS A 237 -2.76 -19.99 -13.77
CA CYS A 237 -2.37 -20.88 -12.68
C CYS A 237 -0.86 -21.15 -12.64
N HIS A 238 -0.17 -21.03 -13.78
CA HIS A 238 1.28 -21.14 -13.89
C HIS A 238 1.81 -20.38 -15.12
N THR A 239 3.01 -19.79 -15.02
CA THR A 239 3.67 -19.02 -16.10
C THR A 239 3.88 -19.84 -17.37
N CYS A 240 4.16 -21.14 -17.24
CA CYS A 240 4.36 -22.04 -18.37
C CYS A 240 3.15 -22.14 -19.32
N VAL A 241 1.93 -21.87 -18.84
CA VAL A 241 0.72 -21.86 -19.68
C VAL A 241 0.77 -20.69 -20.65
N ARG A 242 1.19 -19.51 -20.18
CA ARG A 242 1.41 -18.32 -21.00
C ARG A 242 2.50 -18.58 -22.04
N ASP A 243 3.64 -19.16 -21.62
CA ASP A 243 4.75 -19.47 -22.52
C ASP A 243 4.35 -20.47 -23.61
N TYR A 244 3.60 -21.49 -23.23
CA TYR A 244 3.03 -22.48 -24.15
C TYR A 244 2.12 -21.79 -25.18
N LEU A 245 1.20 -20.94 -24.73
CA LEU A 245 0.30 -20.20 -25.61
C LEU A 245 1.10 -19.32 -26.58
N MET A 246 2.07 -18.55 -26.10
CA MET A 246 2.93 -17.69 -26.93
C MET A 246 3.63 -18.47 -28.04
N ARG A 247 4.11 -19.68 -27.73
CA ARG A 247 4.75 -20.56 -28.71
C ARG A 247 3.76 -21.15 -29.71
N GLU A 248 2.62 -21.69 -29.28
CA GLU A 248 1.68 -22.39 -30.16
C GLU A 248 0.74 -21.44 -30.93
N GLY A 249 0.50 -20.23 -30.42
CA GLY A 249 -0.33 -19.21 -31.06
C GLY A 249 0.32 -18.55 -32.29
N SER A 250 1.66 -18.56 -32.38
CA SER A 250 2.38 -18.03 -33.54
C SER A 250 2.68 -19.13 -34.58
N PRO A 251 2.29 -18.95 -35.85
CA PRO A 251 2.58 -19.92 -36.92
C PRO A 251 4.06 -20.25 -37.09
N LYS A 252 4.96 -19.32 -36.73
CA LYS A 252 6.43 -19.47 -36.88
C LYS A 252 7.06 -20.35 -35.81
N THR A 253 6.49 -20.36 -34.60
CA THR A 253 7.04 -21.07 -33.43
C THR A 253 6.23 -22.31 -33.05
N ARG A 254 5.02 -22.46 -33.62
CA ARG A 254 4.10 -23.56 -33.36
C ARG A 254 4.75 -24.90 -33.68
N GLN A 255 4.69 -25.82 -32.71
CA GLN A 255 5.24 -27.16 -32.84
C GLN A 255 4.15 -28.21 -33.05
N ARG A 256 2.90 -27.90 -32.68
CA ARG A 256 1.77 -28.83 -32.71
C ARG A 256 0.71 -28.46 -33.74
N ARG A 257 -0.24 -29.37 -33.92
CA ARG A 257 -1.46 -29.09 -34.69
C ARG A 257 -2.25 -27.96 -33.99
N PRO A 258 -2.69 -26.92 -34.73
CA PRO A 258 -3.49 -25.84 -34.15
C PRO A 258 -4.80 -26.39 -33.57
N LEU A 259 -5.09 -25.97 -32.33
CA LEU A 259 -6.40 -26.16 -31.73
C LEU A 259 -7.29 -24.97 -32.12
N PRO A 260 -8.59 -25.18 -32.36
CA PRO A 260 -9.51 -24.10 -32.71
C PRO A 260 -9.43 -22.97 -31.68
N ILE A 261 -9.57 -23.26 -30.38
CA ILE A 261 -9.60 -22.22 -29.33
C ILE A 261 -8.31 -21.38 -29.19
N ILE A 262 -7.16 -21.81 -29.73
CA ILE A 262 -5.90 -21.05 -29.65
C ILE A 262 -5.89 -20.06 -30.82
N PRO A 263 -5.97 -18.74 -30.58
CA PRO A 263 -6.05 -17.78 -31.66
C PRO A 263 -4.67 -17.54 -32.30
N GLU A 264 -4.69 -17.04 -33.54
CA GLU A 264 -3.47 -16.62 -34.24
C GLU A 264 -2.98 -15.30 -33.66
N PHE A 265 -1.82 -15.35 -33.00
CA PHE A 265 -1.31 -14.20 -32.25
C PHE A 265 -0.75 -13.08 -33.11
N GLU A 266 -0.54 -13.32 -34.42
CA GLU A 266 -0.12 -12.27 -35.36
C GLU A 266 -1.11 -11.09 -35.41
N LYS A 267 -2.38 -11.32 -35.05
CA LYS A 267 -3.41 -10.26 -34.98
C LYS A 267 -3.77 -9.83 -33.56
N ALA A 268 -3.09 -10.33 -32.54
CA ALA A 268 -3.47 -10.09 -31.14
C ALA A 268 -3.50 -8.60 -30.79
N HIS A 269 -2.45 -7.85 -31.14
CA HIS A 269 -2.35 -6.43 -30.87
C HIS A 269 -3.42 -5.59 -31.59
N ILE A 270 -3.84 -6.01 -32.80
CA ILE A 270 -4.92 -5.37 -33.56
C ILE A 270 -6.25 -5.54 -32.80
N TRP A 271 -6.58 -6.78 -32.42
CA TRP A 271 -7.83 -7.11 -31.73
C TRP A 271 -7.92 -6.45 -30.37
N ILE A 272 -6.82 -6.44 -29.61
CA ILE A 272 -6.76 -5.77 -28.30
C ILE A 272 -6.95 -4.27 -28.47
N THR A 273 -6.27 -3.65 -29.42
CA THR A 273 -6.42 -2.21 -29.71
C THR A 273 -7.85 -1.86 -30.07
N ILE A 274 -8.48 -2.59 -30.99
CA ILE A 274 -9.87 -2.35 -31.40
C ILE A 274 -10.83 -2.48 -30.20
N THR A 275 -10.70 -3.56 -29.43
CA THR A 275 -11.57 -3.79 -28.27
C THR A 275 -11.36 -2.72 -27.19
N CYS A 276 -10.13 -2.29 -26.93
CA CYS A 276 -9.86 -1.18 -26.00
C CYS A 276 -10.55 0.12 -26.46
N LEU A 277 -10.48 0.44 -27.75
CA LEU A 277 -11.16 1.60 -28.33
C LEU A 277 -12.69 1.47 -28.24
N GLU A 278 -13.23 0.25 -28.39
CA GLU A 278 -14.65 -0.03 -28.19
C GLU A 278 -15.10 0.09 -26.73
N ILE A 279 -14.29 -0.33 -25.77
CA ILE A 279 -14.57 -0.13 -24.33
C ILE A 279 -14.58 1.36 -24.00
N LEU A 280 -13.60 2.13 -24.49
CA LEU A 280 -13.54 3.59 -24.28
C LEU A 280 -14.73 4.34 -24.90
N ARG A 281 -15.41 3.73 -25.89
CA ARG A 281 -16.66 4.22 -26.49
C ARG A 281 -17.90 4.04 -25.61
N LEU A 282 -17.81 3.22 -24.56
CA LEU A 282 -18.90 3.04 -23.60
C LEU A 282 -18.88 4.19 -22.59
N GLU A 283 -19.48 5.33 -22.96
CA GLU A 283 -19.49 6.57 -22.16
C GLU A 283 -20.08 6.38 -20.75
N ASP A 284 -21.00 5.43 -20.57
CA ASP A 284 -21.58 5.12 -19.26
C ASP A 284 -20.53 4.57 -18.28
N LEU A 285 -19.49 3.87 -18.76
CA LEU A 285 -18.40 3.35 -17.92
C LEU A 285 -17.51 4.49 -17.41
N SER A 286 -17.17 5.46 -18.27
CA SER A 286 -16.33 6.60 -17.89
C SER A 286 -17.11 7.63 -17.07
N ALA A 287 -18.42 7.75 -17.28
CA ALA A 287 -19.30 8.63 -16.51
C ALA A 287 -19.59 8.12 -15.09
N ASN A 288 -19.66 6.81 -14.88
CA ASN A 288 -19.96 6.24 -13.57
C ASN A 288 -18.67 5.97 -12.76
N GLU A 289 -18.50 6.68 -11.63
CA GLU A 289 -17.35 6.52 -10.73
C GLU A 289 -17.13 5.08 -10.26
N GLU A 290 -18.20 4.30 -10.06
CA GLU A 290 -18.12 2.92 -9.57
C GLU A 290 -17.53 1.97 -10.62
N ASN A 291 -17.78 2.21 -11.91
CA ASN A 291 -17.38 1.30 -13.00
C ASN A 291 -16.14 1.79 -13.76
N ARG A 292 -15.66 3.00 -13.48
CA ARG A 292 -14.53 3.64 -14.16
C ARG A 292 -13.25 2.78 -14.15
N PHE A 293 -13.08 1.94 -13.14
CA PHE A 293 -11.93 1.02 -13.03
C PHE A 293 -11.81 0.04 -14.21
N LEU A 294 -12.91 -0.23 -14.90
CA LEU A 294 -12.94 -1.10 -16.08
C LEU A 294 -12.30 -0.44 -17.32
N CYS A 295 -12.11 0.88 -17.29
CA CYS A 295 -11.42 1.62 -18.34
C CYS A 295 -9.90 1.68 -18.12
N ASP A 296 -9.38 1.27 -16.96
CA ASP A 296 -7.95 1.44 -16.63
C ASP A 296 -7.04 0.65 -17.55
N TYR A 297 -7.39 -0.61 -17.87
CA TYR A 297 -6.61 -1.36 -18.86
C TYR A 297 -6.64 -0.66 -20.24
N PRO A 298 -7.81 -0.36 -20.84
CA PRO A 298 -7.87 0.41 -22.09
C PRO A 298 -7.02 1.67 -22.06
N VAL A 299 -7.27 2.60 -21.13
CA VAL A 299 -6.62 3.92 -21.06
C VAL A 299 -5.11 3.81 -20.97
N CYS A 300 -4.59 2.93 -20.12
CA CYS A 300 -3.16 2.84 -19.85
C CYS A 300 -2.42 1.88 -20.79
N HIS A 301 -3.11 0.96 -21.48
CA HIS A 301 -2.44 -0.13 -22.20
C HIS A 301 -2.66 -0.16 -23.71
N PHE A 302 -3.74 0.42 -24.23
CA PHE A 302 -3.96 0.46 -25.68
C PHE A 302 -2.78 1.08 -26.46
N PRO A 303 -2.05 2.11 -25.97
CA PRO A 303 -0.95 2.72 -26.73
C PRO A 303 0.22 1.76 -26.95
N TYR A 304 0.52 0.91 -25.97
CA TYR A 304 1.53 -0.14 -26.13
C TYR A 304 1.09 -1.18 -27.16
N HIS A 305 -0.20 -1.54 -27.18
CA HIS A 305 -0.69 -2.46 -28.21
C HIS A 305 -0.66 -1.83 -29.59
N LEU A 306 -1.02 -0.55 -29.71
CA LEU A 306 -1.01 0.21 -30.96
C LEU A 306 0.41 0.32 -31.55
N GLU A 307 1.43 0.43 -30.70
CA GLU A 307 2.84 0.46 -31.10
C GLU A 307 3.32 -0.85 -31.74
N GLU A 308 2.92 -2.00 -31.18
CA GLU A 308 3.38 -3.33 -31.61
C GLU A 308 2.74 -3.79 -32.94
N ILE A 309 1.78 -3.02 -33.48
CA ILE A 309 1.11 -3.38 -34.73
C ILE A 309 2.01 -3.02 -35.93
N ASP A 310 2.38 -4.04 -36.71
CA ASP A 310 2.99 -3.85 -38.02
C ASP A 310 1.97 -3.33 -39.03
N LYS A 311 2.06 -2.03 -39.34
CA LYS A 311 1.17 -1.29 -40.27
C LYS A 311 1.12 -1.88 -41.68
N GLN A 312 2.11 -2.67 -42.10
CA GLN A 312 2.19 -3.21 -43.47
C GLN A 312 1.40 -4.52 -43.66
N SER A 313 1.14 -5.26 -42.58
CA SER A 313 0.52 -6.60 -42.63
C SER A 313 -0.95 -6.62 -42.21
N ILE A 314 -1.55 -5.45 -41.95
CA ILE A 314 -2.92 -5.32 -41.43
C ILE A 314 -3.96 -5.46 -42.54
N PRO A 315 -5.04 -6.24 -42.31
CA PRO A 315 -6.21 -6.21 -43.18
C PRO A 315 -6.85 -4.81 -43.23
N HIS A 316 -7.22 -4.38 -44.44
CA HIS A 316 -7.76 -3.04 -44.69
C HIS A 316 -8.95 -2.66 -43.78
N HIS A 317 -9.87 -3.60 -43.50
CA HIS A 317 -11.01 -3.33 -42.61
C HIS A 317 -10.62 -3.07 -41.15
N ASP A 318 -9.54 -3.67 -40.65
CA ASP A 318 -9.06 -3.48 -39.28
C ASP A 318 -8.38 -2.11 -39.14
N VAL A 319 -7.67 -1.67 -40.19
CA VAL A 319 -7.07 -0.33 -40.25
C VAL A 319 -8.16 0.74 -40.14
N VAL A 320 -9.27 0.59 -40.87
CA VAL A 320 -10.41 1.51 -40.80
C VAL A 320 -10.99 1.56 -39.38
N LYS A 321 -11.23 0.40 -38.74
CA LYS A 321 -11.74 0.35 -37.36
C LYS A 321 -10.84 1.07 -36.36
N ILE A 322 -9.52 0.88 -36.45
CA ILE A 322 -8.56 1.57 -35.56
C ILE A 322 -8.62 3.07 -35.80
N ILE A 323 -8.59 3.52 -37.05
CA ILE A 323 -8.66 4.96 -37.40
C ILE A 323 -9.97 5.58 -36.91
N GLU A 324 -11.11 4.92 -37.12
CA GLU A 324 -12.41 5.39 -36.61
C GLU A 324 -12.44 5.45 -35.08
N GLY A 325 -11.82 4.47 -34.40
CA GLY A 325 -11.67 4.45 -32.95
C GLY A 325 -10.83 5.62 -32.44
N LEU A 326 -9.67 5.86 -33.04
CA LEU A 326 -8.78 6.97 -32.72
C LEU A 326 -9.40 8.33 -33.04
N TYR A 327 -10.07 8.47 -34.18
CA TYR A 327 -10.79 9.69 -34.55
C TYR A 327 -11.92 9.98 -33.56
N TRP A 328 -12.69 8.96 -33.18
CA TRP A 328 -13.70 9.14 -32.14
C TRP A 328 -13.06 9.64 -30.84
N LEU A 329 -11.97 9.01 -30.40
CA LEU A 329 -11.30 9.30 -29.12
C LEU A 329 -10.62 10.68 -29.06
N PHE A 330 -9.95 11.11 -30.13
CA PHE A 330 -9.14 12.36 -30.18
C PHE A 330 -9.80 13.48 -30.97
N GLY A 331 -10.62 13.17 -31.97
CA GLY A 331 -11.19 14.13 -32.91
C GLY A 331 -12.62 14.57 -32.58
N THR A 332 -13.29 13.91 -31.63
CA THR A 332 -14.65 14.26 -31.21
C THR A 332 -14.70 14.69 -29.75
N GLU A 333 -15.54 15.67 -29.44
CA GLU A 333 -15.71 16.14 -28.06
C GLU A 333 -16.15 15.02 -27.11
N ARG A 334 -17.09 14.17 -27.55
CA ARG A 334 -17.60 13.04 -26.75
C ARG A 334 -16.50 12.04 -26.41
N GLY A 335 -15.67 11.68 -27.38
CA GLY A 335 -14.57 10.76 -27.15
C GLY A 335 -13.48 11.34 -26.28
N CYS A 336 -13.12 12.62 -26.48
CA CYS A 336 -12.16 13.30 -25.61
C CYS A 336 -12.62 13.34 -24.16
N LEU A 337 -13.90 13.70 -23.92
CA LEU A 337 -14.49 13.69 -22.57
C LEU A 337 -14.51 12.28 -21.97
N SER A 338 -14.90 11.26 -22.75
CA SER A 338 -14.88 9.87 -22.28
C SER A 338 -13.46 9.44 -21.92
N PHE A 339 -12.46 9.83 -22.72
CA PHE A 339 -11.07 9.46 -22.50
C PHE A 339 -10.50 10.07 -21.22
N LEU A 340 -10.73 11.37 -21.01
CA LEU A 340 -10.30 12.07 -19.80
C LEU A 340 -11.01 11.55 -18.54
N ARG A 341 -12.33 11.31 -18.63
CA ARG A 341 -13.13 10.74 -17.51
C ARG A 341 -12.78 9.29 -17.20
N SER A 342 -12.21 8.56 -18.14
CA SER A 342 -11.78 7.18 -17.92
C SER A 342 -10.56 7.08 -17.00
N VAL A 343 -9.86 8.19 -16.74
CA VAL A 343 -8.77 8.23 -15.78
C VAL A 343 -9.33 8.31 -14.35
N ARG A 344 -8.82 7.47 -13.47
CA ARG A 344 -9.30 7.29 -12.09
C ARG A 344 -8.18 7.51 -11.07
N GLU A 345 -8.58 8.01 -9.92
CA GLU A 345 -7.83 7.94 -8.67
C GLU A 345 -8.35 6.72 -7.88
N TYR A 346 -7.49 5.74 -7.62
CA TYR A 346 -7.82 4.56 -6.82
C TYR A 346 -7.84 4.91 -5.33
N ASP A 347 -6.88 5.73 -4.90
CA ASP A 347 -6.73 6.36 -3.59
C ASP A 347 -5.84 7.63 -3.71
N ASN A 348 -5.58 8.33 -2.60
CA ASN A 348 -4.78 9.57 -2.57
C ASN A 348 -3.32 9.43 -3.08
N ILE A 349 -2.84 8.22 -3.43
CA ILE A 349 -1.45 7.91 -3.79
C ILE A 349 -1.37 7.19 -5.15
N HIS A 350 -2.40 6.46 -5.55
CA HIS A 350 -2.41 5.60 -6.73
C HIS A 350 -3.59 5.94 -7.64
N GLY A 351 -3.30 6.15 -8.92
CA GLY A 351 -4.30 6.47 -9.94
C GLY A 351 -3.80 6.09 -11.33
N SER A 352 -4.70 5.92 -12.30
CA SER A 352 -4.31 5.84 -13.72
C SER A 352 -3.77 7.18 -14.25
N GLN A 353 -3.82 8.25 -13.44
CA GLN A 353 -3.29 9.59 -13.71
C GLN A 353 -1.78 9.59 -14.02
N ASP A 354 -0.95 8.92 -13.21
CA ASP A 354 0.50 8.86 -13.42
C ASP A 354 0.89 8.10 -14.69
N PRO A 355 0.37 6.89 -14.94
CA PRO A 355 0.55 6.21 -16.22
C PRO A 355 0.06 7.05 -17.40
N PHE A 356 -1.11 7.69 -17.29
CA PHE A 356 -1.65 8.56 -18.33
C PHE A 356 -0.72 9.73 -18.63
N TRP A 357 -0.24 10.43 -17.59
CA TRP A 357 0.72 11.53 -17.69
C TRP A 357 1.99 11.10 -18.44
N ARG A 358 2.56 9.96 -18.07
CA ARG A 358 3.78 9.43 -18.71
C ARG A 358 3.59 9.10 -20.18
N LEU A 359 2.42 8.56 -20.54
CA LEU A 359 2.11 8.15 -21.91
C LEU A 359 1.81 9.35 -22.81
N TRP A 360 1.04 10.31 -22.32
CA TRP A 360 0.42 11.34 -23.16
C TRP A 360 0.97 12.76 -22.97
N VAL A 361 1.82 12.97 -21.95
CA VAL A 361 2.37 14.29 -21.61
C VAL A 361 3.89 14.28 -21.52
N VAL A 362 4.51 13.31 -20.83
CA VAL A 362 5.98 13.30 -20.66
C VAL A 362 6.69 13.08 -21.99
N THR A 363 6.09 12.32 -22.92
CA THR A 363 6.67 12.01 -24.22
C THR A 363 5.66 12.23 -25.34
N ASP A 364 6.13 12.65 -26.51
CA ASP A 364 5.31 12.78 -27.72
C ASP A 364 5.21 11.47 -28.53
N LYS A 365 5.83 10.39 -28.06
CA LYS A 365 5.93 9.11 -28.75
C LYS A 365 4.56 8.59 -29.20
N TYR A 366 3.61 8.48 -28.26
CA TYR A 366 2.29 7.92 -28.57
C TYR A 366 1.40 8.91 -29.34
N LEU A 367 1.60 10.21 -29.15
CA LEU A 367 0.96 11.24 -29.98
C LEU A 367 1.42 11.11 -31.44
N LYS A 368 2.73 10.97 -31.69
CA LYS A 368 3.29 10.69 -33.03
C LYS A 368 2.77 9.39 -33.63
N ILE A 369 2.65 8.32 -32.85
CA ILE A 369 2.03 7.07 -33.32
C ILE A 369 0.60 7.34 -33.80
N VAL A 370 -0.20 8.10 -33.04
CA VAL A 370 -1.56 8.48 -33.47
C VAL A 370 -1.55 9.32 -34.76
N GLN A 371 -0.61 10.27 -34.89
CA GLN A 371 -0.44 11.06 -36.12
C GLN A 371 -0.12 10.17 -37.34
N GLU A 372 0.75 9.16 -37.18
CA GLU A 372 1.05 8.19 -38.24
C GLU A 372 -0.20 7.42 -38.70
N TRP A 373 -1.06 7.03 -37.75
CA TRP A 373 -2.33 6.35 -38.07
C TRP A 373 -3.31 7.26 -38.83
N PHE A 374 -3.41 8.54 -38.47
CA PHE A 374 -4.20 9.50 -39.25
C PHE A 374 -3.58 9.79 -40.63
N GLY A 375 -2.25 9.71 -40.76
CA GLY A 375 -1.58 9.78 -42.07
C GLY A 375 -2.02 8.68 -43.04
N LEU A 376 -2.30 7.47 -42.54
CA LEU A 376 -2.83 6.36 -43.36
C LEU A 376 -4.27 6.63 -43.85
N ALA A 377 -5.09 7.31 -43.03
CA ALA A 377 -6.48 7.64 -43.34
C ALA A 377 -6.61 8.52 -44.59
N VAL A 378 -5.68 9.47 -44.74
CA VAL A 378 -5.71 10.55 -45.74
C VAL A 378 -5.05 10.13 -47.07
N GLY A 379 -4.28 9.04 -47.05
CA GLY A 379 -3.66 8.44 -48.23
C GLY A 379 -4.61 7.51 -48.99
N SER A 380 -4.30 6.21 -49.00
CA SER A 380 -4.99 5.21 -49.82
C SER A 380 -6.39 4.81 -49.32
N LEU A 381 -6.80 5.26 -48.14
CA LEU A 381 -7.98 4.76 -47.42
C LEU A 381 -9.16 5.75 -47.40
N LYS A 382 -9.01 6.92 -48.01
CA LYS A 382 -9.97 8.02 -47.97
C LYS A 382 -11.40 7.60 -48.36
N ASP A 383 -11.53 6.74 -49.38
CA ASP A 383 -12.83 6.30 -49.92
C ASP A 383 -13.49 5.18 -49.10
N SER A 384 -12.78 4.64 -48.11
CA SER A 384 -13.24 3.48 -47.32
C SER A 384 -13.61 3.79 -45.88
N ILE A 385 -13.29 5.00 -45.41
CA ILE A 385 -13.71 5.49 -44.09
C ILE A 385 -15.11 6.05 -44.26
N ALA A 386 -16.10 5.36 -43.70
CA ALA A 386 -17.50 5.75 -43.72
C ALA A 386 -17.96 6.04 -42.28
N LEU A 387 -17.65 7.24 -41.80
CA LEU A 387 -18.07 7.67 -40.46
C LEU A 387 -19.60 7.82 -40.42
N VAL A 388 -20.19 7.49 -39.28
CA VAL A 388 -21.66 7.47 -39.09
C VAL A 388 -22.27 8.89 -39.08
N SER A 389 -21.46 9.95 -39.14
CA SER A 389 -21.90 11.36 -39.13
C SER A 389 -21.97 11.97 -40.54
N ASP A 390 -22.85 12.97 -40.70
CA ASP A 390 -23.06 13.76 -41.92
C ASP A 390 -21.81 14.55 -42.39
N ASP A 391 -20.65 14.40 -41.73
CA ASP A 391 -19.48 15.28 -41.87
C ASP A 391 -18.15 14.52 -42.07
N THR A 392 -18.20 13.36 -42.75
CA THR A 392 -17.02 12.53 -43.05
C THR A 392 -15.91 13.32 -43.76
N SER A 393 -16.27 14.31 -44.59
CA SER A 393 -15.29 15.20 -45.24
C SER A 393 -14.51 16.04 -44.23
N CYS A 394 -15.19 16.69 -43.28
CA CYS A 394 -14.54 17.48 -42.24
C CYS A 394 -13.69 16.63 -41.29
N ALA A 395 -14.14 15.40 -41.00
CA ALA A 395 -13.34 14.45 -40.22
C ALA A 395 -12.02 14.08 -40.92
N LEU A 396 -12.06 13.81 -42.23
CA LEU A 396 -10.87 13.52 -43.04
C LEU A 396 -9.93 14.73 -43.17
N GLU A 397 -10.49 15.93 -43.29
CA GLU A 397 -9.72 17.18 -43.29
C GLU A 397 -9.01 17.41 -41.95
N TRP A 398 -9.72 17.22 -40.82
CA TRP A 398 -9.10 17.31 -39.50
C TRP A 398 -8.03 16.25 -39.30
N MET A 399 -8.28 14.99 -39.68
CA MET A 399 -7.28 13.92 -39.60
C MET A 399 -6.01 14.25 -40.40
N ALA A 400 -6.15 14.90 -41.56
CA ALA A 400 -5.01 15.36 -42.35
C ALA A 400 -4.21 16.46 -41.64
N SER A 401 -4.89 17.39 -40.99
CA SER A 401 -4.24 18.43 -40.16
C SER A 401 -3.53 17.81 -38.96
N ALA A 402 -4.23 16.98 -38.20
CA ALA A 402 -3.71 16.30 -37.01
C ALA A 402 -2.51 15.39 -37.32
N ALA A 403 -2.48 14.73 -38.48
CA ALA A 403 -1.35 13.91 -38.92
C ALA A 403 -0.05 14.74 -39.11
N GLY A 404 -0.16 16.03 -39.43
CA GLY A 404 0.98 16.92 -39.67
C GLY A 404 1.29 17.90 -38.53
N SER A 405 0.34 18.13 -37.62
CA SER A 405 0.39 19.18 -36.59
C SER A 405 -0.02 18.63 -35.23
N LEU A 406 0.92 18.66 -34.28
CA LEU A 406 0.65 18.28 -32.89
C LEU A 406 -0.39 19.20 -32.21
N PRO A 407 -0.34 20.54 -32.41
CA PRO A 407 -1.41 21.42 -31.93
C PRO A 407 -2.80 21.01 -32.43
N ASP A 408 -2.94 20.66 -33.72
CA ASP A 408 -4.24 20.31 -34.30
C ASP A 408 -4.78 18.98 -33.76
N LEU A 409 -3.87 18.03 -33.46
CA LEU A 409 -4.20 16.77 -32.80
C LEU A 409 -4.69 16.99 -31.36
N LEU A 410 -4.01 17.87 -30.61
CA LEU A 410 -4.29 18.09 -29.19
C LEU A 410 -5.46 19.06 -28.96
N GLN A 411 -5.78 19.94 -29.91
CA GLN A 411 -6.80 20.97 -29.76
C GLN A 411 -8.15 20.43 -29.25
N PRO A 412 -8.73 19.31 -29.76
CA PRO A 412 -10.03 18.84 -29.28
C PRO A 412 -9.96 18.30 -27.84
N ILE A 413 -8.92 17.52 -27.50
CA ILE A 413 -8.77 16.96 -26.14
C ILE A 413 -8.44 18.04 -25.12
N MET A 414 -7.61 19.01 -25.48
CA MET A 414 -7.34 20.17 -24.64
C MET A 414 -8.63 20.98 -24.44
N THR A 415 -9.44 21.18 -25.48
CA THR A 415 -10.72 21.90 -25.36
C THR A 415 -11.68 21.16 -24.42
N ALA A 416 -11.74 19.83 -24.52
CA ALA A 416 -12.52 19.00 -23.59
C ALA A 416 -11.99 19.12 -22.15
N ALA A 417 -10.66 19.12 -21.95
CA ALA A 417 -10.02 19.36 -20.65
C ALA A 417 -10.38 20.73 -20.07
N SER A 418 -10.33 21.80 -20.87
CA SER A 418 -10.75 23.14 -20.47
C SER A 418 -12.22 23.20 -20.07
N LYS A 419 -13.11 22.52 -20.81
CA LYS A 419 -14.53 22.41 -20.42
C LYS A 419 -14.70 21.64 -19.12
N MET A 420 -13.99 20.52 -18.94
CA MET A 420 -13.99 19.74 -17.69
C MET A 420 -13.43 20.53 -16.51
N TRP A 421 -12.56 21.49 -16.74
CA TRP A 421 -12.05 22.37 -15.69
C TRP A 421 -12.98 23.54 -15.38
N LEU A 422 -13.41 24.28 -16.40
CA LEU A 422 -13.96 25.63 -16.23
C LEU A 422 -15.48 25.72 -16.40
N VAL A 423 -16.12 24.73 -17.05
CA VAL A 423 -17.57 24.72 -17.27
C VAL A 423 -18.24 23.83 -16.24
N ARG A 424 -19.29 24.34 -15.59
CA ARG A 424 -20.14 23.59 -14.65
C ARG A 424 -21.60 23.94 -14.91
N THR A 425 -22.51 23.04 -14.54
CA THR A 425 -23.96 23.26 -14.73
C THR A 425 -24.67 23.71 -13.46
N SER A 426 -24.14 23.38 -12.29
CA SER A 426 -24.72 23.78 -11.00
C SER A 426 -23.71 23.71 -9.85
N PHE A 427 -23.96 24.48 -8.78
CA PHE A 427 -23.22 24.39 -7.52
C PHE A 427 -23.58 23.19 -6.65
N SER A 428 -24.59 22.41 -7.05
CA SER A 428 -24.99 21.13 -6.43
C SER A 428 -24.34 19.91 -7.08
N ALA A 429 -23.63 20.09 -8.20
CA ALA A 429 -23.04 18.97 -8.92
C ALA A 429 -21.87 18.36 -8.15
N ALA A 430 -21.77 17.02 -8.17
CA ALA A 430 -20.59 16.28 -7.71
C ALA A 430 -19.28 16.78 -8.37
N GLU A 431 -19.39 17.45 -9.52
CA GLU A 431 -18.33 18.11 -10.28
C GLU A 431 -17.55 19.20 -9.50
N TYR A 432 -18.02 19.66 -8.34
CA TYR A 432 -17.27 20.56 -7.46
C TYR A 432 -16.46 19.84 -6.38
N ARG A 433 -16.57 18.50 -6.28
CA ARG A 433 -15.71 17.65 -5.46
C ARG A 433 -14.27 17.62 -6.01
N GLU A 434 -14.13 17.56 -7.33
CA GLU A 434 -12.85 17.65 -8.04
C GLU A 434 -12.75 19.01 -8.76
N LYS A 435 -11.86 19.90 -8.29
CA LYS A 435 -11.72 21.27 -8.84
C LYS A 435 -11.04 21.33 -10.23
N GLY A 436 -10.78 20.16 -10.84
CA GLY A 436 -10.17 20.05 -12.17
C GLY A 436 -8.64 20.03 -12.18
N ASN A 437 -7.99 19.71 -11.06
CA ASN A 437 -6.53 19.75 -10.93
C ASN A 437 -5.85 18.87 -11.99
N PHE A 438 -6.35 17.65 -12.21
CA PHE A 438 -5.79 16.73 -13.19
C PHE A 438 -5.80 17.31 -14.61
N VAL A 439 -6.95 17.78 -15.08
CA VAL A 439 -7.07 18.38 -16.41
C VAL A 439 -6.31 19.70 -16.55
N ALA A 440 -6.15 20.47 -15.47
CA ALA A 440 -5.31 21.68 -15.47
C ALA A 440 -3.83 21.34 -15.68
N PHE A 441 -3.28 20.34 -14.96
CA PHE A 441 -1.91 19.90 -15.22
C PHE A 441 -1.73 19.32 -16.63
N LEU A 442 -2.71 18.58 -17.16
CA LEU A 442 -2.63 18.10 -18.54
C LEU A 442 -2.52 19.25 -19.54
N LEU A 443 -3.28 20.33 -19.33
CA LEU A 443 -3.19 21.54 -20.15
C LEU A 443 -1.81 22.19 -20.07
N ASP A 444 -1.22 22.32 -18.87
CA ASP A 444 0.15 22.85 -18.69
C ASP A 444 1.17 22.03 -19.50
N GLY A 445 1.10 20.70 -19.37
CA GLY A 445 2.00 19.80 -20.09
C GLY A 445 1.84 19.86 -21.61
N TRP A 446 0.60 19.90 -22.12
CA TRP A 446 0.34 19.99 -23.56
C TRP A 446 0.67 21.37 -24.15
N LEU A 447 0.39 22.46 -23.44
CA LEU A 447 0.77 23.81 -23.87
C LEU A 447 2.30 23.95 -23.93
N SER A 448 3.03 23.39 -22.96
CA SER A 448 4.50 23.35 -22.97
C SER A 448 5.03 22.69 -24.26
N TRP A 449 4.42 21.59 -24.73
CA TRP A 449 4.80 20.97 -26.01
C TRP A 449 4.52 21.87 -27.22
N ILE A 450 3.41 22.58 -27.21
CA ILE A 450 2.99 23.45 -28.31
C ILE A 450 3.92 24.67 -28.42
N GLU A 451 4.35 25.22 -27.29
CA GLU A 451 5.20 26.41 -27.23
C GLU A 451 6.69 26.09 -27.45
N ASP A 452 7.23 25.11 -26.72
CA ASP A 452 8.68 24.84 -26.67
C ASP A 452 9.11 23.69 -27.60
N GLY A 453 8.17 22.85 -28.06
CA GLY A 453 8.45 21.66 -28.86
C GLY A 453 9.19 20.53 -28.11
N ILE A 454 9.42 20.67 -26.81
CA ILE A 454 10.14 19.72 -25.95
C ILE A 454 9.47 19.67 -24.57
N SER A 455 9.42 18.48 -23.95
CA SER A 455 9.01 18.34 -22.55
C SER A 455 10.01 19.01 -21.59
N THR A 456 9.54 19.98 -20.81
CA THR A 456 10.34 20.71 -19.82
C THR A 456 10.77 19.80 -18.66
N PRO A 457 11.89 20.09 -17.94
CA PRO A 457 12.32 19.29 -16.80
C PRO A 457 11.25 19.12 -15.71
N HIS A 458 10.47 20.18 -15.46
CA HIS A 458 9.34 20.16 -14.54
C HIS A 458 8.32 19.07 -14.94
N VAL A 459 7.92 19.01 -16.22
CA VAL A 459 6.96 18.01 -16.73
C VAL A 459 7.49 16.58 -16.60
N GLN A 460 8.80 16.36 -16.78
CA GLN A 460 9.42 15.04 -16.70
C GLN A 460 9.52 14.51 -15.25
N GLU A 461 9.82 15.41 -14.31
CA GLU A 461 9.97 15.10 -12.89
C GLU A 461 8.62 15.05 -12.13
N PHE A 462 7.58 15.68 -12.70
CA PHE A 462 6.24 15.70 -12.15
C PHE A 462 5.67 14.28 -11.97
N ARG A 463 5.02 14.06 -10.83
CA ARG A 463 4.27 12.85 -10.51
C ARG A 463 2.96 13.26 -9.88
N PHE A 464 1.85 12.86 -10.49
CA PHE A 464 0.53 13.22 -9.98
C PHE A 464 0.32 12.65 -8.57
N SER A 465 0.77 11.42 -8.30
CA SER A 465 0.69 10.82 -6.95
C SER A 465 1.34 11.66 -5.84
N ARG A 466 2.33 12.49 -6.19
CA ARG A 466 3.09 13.32 -5.25
C ARG A 466 2.66 14.78 -5.30
N ASP A 467 2.37 15.28 -6.50
CA ASP A 467 2.31 16.70 -6.82
C ASP A 467 0.89 17.16 -7.26
N HIS A 468 -0.15 16.31 -7.17
CA HIS A 468 -1.52 16.58 -7.66
C HIS A 468 -2.19 17.87 -7.16
N ASN A 469 -1.69 18.44 -6.06
CA ASN A 469 -2.18 19.69 -5.47
C ASN A 469 -1.09 20.77 -5.42
N ASP A 470 0.07 20.58 -6.06
CA ASP A 470 1.18 21.53 -6.01
C ASP A 470 1.25 22.41 -7.28
N PHE A 471 0.51 23.51 -7.27
CA PHE A 471 0.55 24.53 -8.31
C PHE A 471 1.58 25.63 -8.04
N THR A 472 2.42 25.49 -7.00
CA THR A 472 3.31 26.59 -6.56
C THR A 472 4.43 26.89 -7.56
N ASN A 473 4.77 25.94 -8.43
CA ASN A 473 5.77 26.12 -9.48
C ASN A 473 5.22 26.80 -10.74
N LEU A 474 3.90 26.94 -10.87
CA LEU A 474 3.26 27.58 -12.03
C LEU A 474 3.02 29.06 -11.75
N ALA A 475 3.44 29.93 -12.67
CA ALA A 475 3.24 31.36 -12.52
C ALA A 475 1.75 31.75 -12.70
N PRO A 476 1.26 32.83 -12.06
CA PRO A 476 -0.13 33.26 -12.20
C PRO A 476 -0.55 33.52 -13.66
N ASP A 477 0.36 34.07 -14.46
CA ASP A 477 0.10 34.37 -15.88
C ASP A 477 -0.01 33.10 -16.73
N GLN A 478 0.75 32.05 -16.39
CA GLN A 478 0.61 30.73 -17.04
C GLN A 478 -0.77 30.13 -16.75
N LEU A 479 -1.23 30.18 -15.50
CA LEU A 479 -2.56 29.69 -15.12
C LEU A 479 -3.70 30.45 -15.82
N LYS A 480 -3.57 31.77 -15.97
CA LYS A 480 -4.53 32.59 -16.74
C LYS A 480 -4.52 32.21 -18.22
N GLN A 481 -3.34 32.08 -18.82
CA GLN A 481 -3.21 31.66 -20.22
C GLN A 481 -3.86 30.29 -20.46
N MET A 482 -3.64 29.33 -19.55
CA MET A 482 -4.29 28.02 -19.57
C MET A 482 -5.82 28.09 -19.44
N ALA A 483 -6.36 29.10 -18.76
CA ALA A 483 -7.81 29.28 -18.65
C ALA A 483 -8.42 30.02 -19.85
N GLU A 484 -7.64 30.87 -20.52
CA GLU A 484 -8.09 31.74 -21.60
C GLU A 484 -7.94 31.13 -23.00
N TRP A 485 -6.98 30.22 -23.22
CA TRP A 485 -6.66 29.74 -24.58
C TRP A 485 -7.86 29.13 -25.33
N ALA A 486 -8.77 28.49 -24.61
CA ALA A 486 -9.95 27.84 -25.19
C ALA A 486 -11.09 28.83 -25.54
N GLY A 487 -10.97 30.10 -25.15
CA GLY A 487 -11.97 31.14 -25.44
C GLY A 487 -13.36 30.85 -24.85
N LEU A 488 -13.41 30.18 -23.69
CA LEU A 488 -14.67 29.86 -23.00
C LEU A 488 -15.28 31.12 -22.37
N GLU A 489 -16.59 31.12 -22.19
CA GLU A 489 -17.30 32.21 -21.50
C GLU A 489 -16.82 32.34 -20.05
N GLN A 490 -16.45 33.55 -19.65
CA GLN A 490 -15.99 33.85 -18.29
C GLN A 490 -17.18 34.04 -17.35
N ASP A 491 -17.90 32.95 -17.11
CA ASP A 491 -19.04 32.90 -16.20
C ASP A 491 -18.59 32.73 -14.73
N VAL A 492 -19.55 32.58 -13.82
CA VAL A 492 -19.28 32.37 -12.40
C VAL A 492 -18.40 31.14 -12.13
N HIS A 493 -18.58 30.06 -12.89
CA HIS A 493 -17.85 28.81 -12.71
C HIS A 493 -16.42 28.94 -13.20
N TRP A 494 -16.21 29.62 -14.33
CA TRP A 494 -14.89 29.93 -14.86
C TRP A 494 -14.05 30.72 -13.86
N HIS A 495 -14.60 31.82 -13.33
CA HIS A 495 -13.91 32.65 -12.33
C HIS A 495 -13.61 31.87 -11.04
N THR A 496 -14.56 31.04 -10.60
CA THR A 496 -14.39 30.20 -9.42
C THR A 496 -13.25 29.20 -9.62
N CYS A 497 -13.24 28.43 -10.71
CA CYS A 497 -12.25 27.39 -10.96
C CYS A 497 -10.84 27.94 -11.17
N LEU A 498 -10.69 29.06 -11.89
CA LEU A 498 -9.39 29.75 -12.01
C LEU A 498 -8.92 30.29 -10.65
N GLY A 499 -9.80 30.91 -9.87
CA GLY A 499 -9.51 31.38 -8.52
C GLY A 499 -8.99 30.25 -7.62
N TRP A 500 -9.58 29.06 -7.70
CA TRP A 500 -9.12 27.87 -6.98
C TRP A 500 -7.71 27.44 -7.38
N MET A 501 -7.38 27.41 -8.68
CA MET A 501 -6.02 27.04 -9.11
C MET A 501 -4.98 28.06 -8.67
N LEU A 502 -5.29 29.36 -8.77
CA LEU A 502 -4.43 30.44 -8.27
C LEU A 502 -4.20 30.33 -6.76
N MET A 503 -5.27 30.07 -6.00
CA MET A 503 -5.19 29.91 -4.55
C MET A 503 -4.35 28.68 -4.15
N ILE A 504 -4.53 27.53 -4.82
CA ILE A 504 -3.72 26.33 -4.59
C ILE A 504 -2.24 26.59 -4.95
N GLY A 505 -1.99 27.38 -6.00
CA GLY A 505 -0.67 27.88 -6.36
C GLY A 505 -0.07 28.92 -5.42
N ARG A 506 -0.78 29.29 -4.33
CA ARG A 506 -0.43 30.33 -3.35
C ARG A 506 -0.36 31.75 -3.92
N HIS A 507 -1.00 31.99 -5.07
CA HIS A 507 -1.13 33.30 -5.72
C HIS A 507 -2.40 34.01 -5.25
N TYR A 508 -2.44 34.31 -3.95
CA TYR A 508 -3.67 34.78 -3.29
C TYR A 508 -4.12 36.17 -3.77
N GLU A 509 -3.17 37.06 -4.08
CA GLU A 509 -3.47 38.42 -4.56
C GLU A 509 -4.20 38.41 -5.90
N GLU A 510 -3.88 37.44 -6.75
CA GLU A 510 -4.55 37.19 -8.02
C GLU A 510 -5.84 36.38 -7.84
N ALA A 511 -5.89 35.42 -6.91
CA ALA A 511 -7.07 34.60 -6.68
C ALA A 511 -8.28 35.40 -6.14
N ILE A 512 -8.04 36.32 -5.18
CA ILE A 512 -9.10 37.09 -4.51
C ILE A 512 -9.99 37.87 -5.49
N PRO A 513 -9.45 38.63 -6.48
CA PRO A 513 -10.26 39.27 -7.52
C PRO A 513 -11.16 38.32 -8.30
N HIS A 514 -10.69 37.12 -8.66
CA HIS A 514 -11.51 36.15 -9.38
C HIS A 514 -12.67 35.62 -8.51
N PHE A 515 -12.43 35.33 -7.23
CA PHE A 515 -13.51 34.94 -6.32
C PHE A 515 -14.53 36.07 -6.11
N LYS A 516 -14.08 37.32 -5.95
CA LYS A 516 -14.98 38.48 -5.84
C LYS A 516 -15.84 38.65 -7.10
N GLN A 517 -15.24 38.52 -8.29
CA GLN A 517 -15.97 38.56 -9.55
C GLN A 517 -17.02 37.44 -9.65
N ALA A 518 -16.69 36.21 -9.23
CA ALA A 518 -17.65 35.12 -9.17
C ALA A 518 -18.83 35.44 -8.21
N ILE A 519 -18.55 36.00 -7.04
CA ILE A 519 -19.58 36.40 -6.06
C ILE A 519 -20.45 37.56 -6.60
N GLU A 520 -19.88 38.48 -7.38
CA GLU A 520 -20.64 39.55 -8.04
C GLU A 520 -21.59 39.02 -9.13
N LEU A 521 -21.17 37.97 -9.86
CA LEU A 521 -22.00 37.30 -10.86
C LEU A 521 -23.10 36.45 -10.23
N ASP A 522 -22.78 35.72 -9.15
CA ASP A 522 -23.74 34.98 -8.33
C ASP A 522 -23.34 35.01 -6.85
N ALA A 523 -24.14 35.72 -6.06
CA ALA A 523 -23.92 35.85 -4.61
C ALA A 523 -24.07 34.52 -3.84
N MET A 524 -24.70 33.51 -4.44
CA MET A 524 -24.89 32.17 -3.85
C MET A 524 -23.82 31.16 -4.32
N ALA A 525 -22.76 31.60 -4.99
CA ALA A 525 -21.63 30.75 -5.38
C ALA A 525 -20.80 30.32 -4.16
N TRP A 526 -21.29 29.35 -3.39
CA TRP A 526 -20.63 28.83 -2.20
C TRP A 526 -19.15 28.43 -2.40
N PRO A 527 -18.71 27.87 -3.55
CA PRO A 527 -17.30 27.53 -3.72
C PRO A 527 -16.41 28.77 -3.92
N ALA A 528 -16.96 29.88 -4.42
CA ALA A 528 -16.24 31.14 -4.53
C ALA A 528 -16.16 31.84 -3.16
N LEU A 529 -17.25 31.80 -2.38
CA LEU A 529 -17.28 32.28 -1.00
C LEU A 529 -16.24 31.54 -0.12
N GLU A 530 -16.18 30.21 -0.24
CA GLU A 530 -15.15 29.39 0.43
C GLU A 530 -13.74 29.77 -0.05
N GLY A 531 -13.52 29.83 -1.36
CA GLY A 531 -12.22 30.17 -1.93
C GLY A 531 -11.71 31.54 -1.45
N LEU A 532 -12.60 32.53 -1.35
CA LEU A 532 -12.29 33.84 -0.77
C LEU A 532 -11.92 33.73 0.71
N ALA A 533 -12.72 33.03 1.52
CA ALA A 533 -12.45 32.83 2.95
C ALA A 533 -11.06 32.22 3.19
N ARG A 534 -10.71 31.18 2.42
CA ARG A 534 -9.41 30.51 2.49
C ARG A 534 -8.25 31.38 2.03
N SER A 535 -8.48 32.23 1.03
CA SER A 535 -7.44 33.15 0.55
C SER A 535 -7.13 34.22 1.61
N LEU A 536 -8.14 34.71 2.34
CA LEU A 536 -7.98 35.67 3.44
C LEU A 536 -7.22 35.08 4.64
N ASP A 537 -7.49 33.82 4.96
CA ASP A 537 -6.74 33.05 5.97
C ASP A 537 -5.25 32.94 5.58
N GLU A 538 -4.97 32.34 4.42
CA GLU A 538 -3.59 32.00 4.05
C GLU A 538 -2.73 33.21 3.66
N HIS A 539 -3.32 34.29 3.13
CA HIS A 539 -2.59 35.51 2.74
C HIS A 539 -2.42 36.50 3.89
N GLU A 540 -3.52 36.84 4.59
CA GLU A 540 -3.55 37.95 5.55
C GLU A 540 -3.80 37.51 7.00
N GLN A 541 -4.06 36.22 7.27
CA GLN A 541 -4.46 35.69 8.58
C GLN A 541 -5.68 36.43 9.18
N LYS A 542 -6.59 36.89 8.32
CA LYS A 542 -7.81 37.58 8.74
C LYS A 542 -8.91 36.57 9.08
N TYR A 543 -8.70 35.85 10.17
CA TYR A 543 -9.56 34.75 10.59
C TYR A 543 -11.02 35.18 10.83
N GLU A 544 -11.26 36.37 11.40
CA GLU A 544 -12.63 36.87 11.61
C GLU A 544 -13.37 37.07 10.29
N GLU A 545 -12.75 37.72 9.31
CA GLU A 545 -13.35 37.91 7.97
C GLU A 545 -13.50 36.58 7.24
N ALA A 546 -12.52 35.67 7.36
CA ALA A 546 -12.60 34.33 6.78
C ALA A 546 -13.79 33.53 7.34
N ILE A 547 -14.02 33.57 8.65
CA ILE A 547 -15.18 32.95 9.29
C ILE A 547 -16.48 33.53 8.73
N GLU A 548 -16.61 34.85 8.61
CA GLU A 548 -17.82 35.49 8.06
C GLU A 548 -18.12 35.03 6.63
N TRP A 549 -17.10 34.95 5.76
CA TRP A 549 -17.28 34.48 4.38
C TRP A 549 -17.60 32.98 4.31
N GLN A 550 -17.03 32.19 5.20
CA GLN A 550 -17.30 30.75 5.28
C GLN A 550 -18.70 30.44 5.82
N GLU A 551 -19.18 31.21 6.80
CA GLU A 551 -20.57 31.14 7.27
C GLU A 551 -21.55 31.45 6.12
N LYS A 552 -21.27 32.48 5.30
CA LYS A 552 -22.05 32.76 4.07
C LYS A 552 -21.96 31.62 3.06
N ALA A 553 -20.80 30.99 2.90
CA ALA A 553 -20.65 29.84 2.01
C ALA A 553 -21.56 28.69 2.45
N ILE A 554 -21.62 28.40 3.76
CA ILE A 554 -22.50 27.39 4.34
C ILE A 554 -23.98 27.72 4.12
N GLU A 555 -24.37 28.99 4.29
CA GLU A 555 -25.75 29.45 4.02
C GLU A 555 -26.15 29.33 2.55
N ALA A 556 -25.19 29.47 1.63
CA ALA A 556 -25.38 29.38 0.19
C ALA A 556 -25.41 27.93 -0.35
N ILE A 557 -25.16 26.92 0.50
CA ILE A 557 -25.19 25.51 0.08
C ILE A 557 -26.61 25.12 -0.39
N PRO A 558 -26.78 24.50 -1.57
CA PRO A 558 -28.07 23.98 -2.02
C PRO A 558 -28.65 22.95 -1.03
N LYS A 559 -29.95 23.03 -0.70
CA LYS A 559 -30.58 22.16 0.31
C LYS A 559 -30.94 20.74 -0.17
N ASN A 560 -30.30 20.22 -1.23
CA ASN A 560 -30.56 18.86 -1.73
C ASN A 560 -29.88 17.80 -0.84
N ALA A 561 -30.37 16.55 -0.89
CA ALA A 561 -29.88 15.45 -0.05
C ALA A 561 -28.40 15.09 -0.29
N GLU A 562 -27.80 15.56 -1.40
CA GLU A 562 -26.39 15.37 -1.72
C GLU A 562 -25.48 16.49 -1.20
N SER A 563 -25.97 17.46 -0.41
CA SER A 563 -25.15 18.60 0.05
C SER A 563 -24.60 18.49 1.48
N TYR A 564 -24.92 17.42 2.21
CA TYR A 564 -24.46 17.22 3.59
C TYR A 564 -22.93 17.10 3.69
N TRP A 565 -22.28 16.45 2.71
CA TRP A 565 -20.82 16.33 2.66
C TRP A 565 -20.11 17.69 2.55
N ILE A 566 -20.73 18.68 1.90
CA ILE A 566 -20.17 20.05 1.79
C ILE A 566 -20.12 20.67 3.18
N SER A 567 -21.19 20.55 3.95
CA SER A 567 -21.26 21.09 5.32
C SER A 567 -20.22 20.44 6.24
N GLY A 568 -20.06 19.11 6.19
CA GLY A 568 -19.01 18.40 6.94
C GLY A 568 -17.57 18.75 6.54
N TYR A 569 -17.38 19.43 5.41
CA TYR A 569 -16.08 19.91 4.95
C TYR A 569 -15.85 21.40 5.29
N LEU A 570 -16.90 22.24 5.26
CA LEU A 570 -16.78 23.68 5.52
C LEU A 570 -16.72 24.05 7.00
N TRP A 571 -17.49 23.38 7.88
CA TRP A 571 -17.53 23.66 9.32
C TRP A 571 -16.20 23.48 10.06
N PRO A 572 -15.39 22.42 9.78
CA PRO A 572 -14.10 22.23 10.44
C PRO A 572 -13.14 23.41 10.29
N ARG A 573 -13.18 24.13 9.16
CA ARG A 573 -12.35 25.32 8.96
C ARG A 573 -12.74 26.47 9.89
N ILE A 574 -14.05 26.68 10.10
CA ILE A 574 -14.53 27.64 11.09
C ILE A 574 -14.03 27.27 12.48
N ALA A 575 -14.02 25.97 12.82
CA ALA A 575 -13.51 25.51 14.10
C ALA A 575 -12.04 25.91 14.31
N ILE A 576 -11.20 25.62 13.32
CA ILE A 576 -9.76 25.95 13.34
C ILE A 576 -9.53 27.46 13.43
N TRP A 577 -10.18 28.26 12.58
CA TRP A 577 -10.03 29.72 12.61
C TRP A 577 -10.54 30.33 13.91
N ALA A 578 -11.63 29.78 14.49
CA ALA A 578 -12.15 30.20 15.78
C ALA A 578 -11.15 29.92 16.93
N SER A 579 -10.44 28.79 16.90
CA SER A 579 -9.34 28.51 17.84
C SER A 579 -8.21 29.55 17.71
N HIS A 580 -7.83 29.96 16.49
CA HIS A 580 -6.79 30.97 16.28
C HIS A 580 -7.13 32.34 16.88
N ILE A 581 -8.40 32.74 16.82
CA ILE A 581 -8.90 33.98 17.47
C ILE A 581 -9.26 33.78 18.95
N LYS A 582 -9.05 32.57 19.49
CA LYS A 582 -9.35 32.16 20.87
C LYS A 582 -10.83 32.22 21.25
N ASP A 583 -11.72 32.05 20.26
CA ASP A 583 -13.15 31.83 20.50
C ASP A 583 -13.43 30.31 20.57
N GLU A 584 -13.07 29.71 21.70
CA GLU A 584 -13.26 28.28 21.95
C GLU A 584 -14.74 27.85 21.85
N THR A 585 -15.68 28.77 22.15
CA THR A 585 -17.11 28.46 22.10
C THR A 585 -17.63 28.31 20.68
N LYS A 586 -17.19 29.20 19.77
CA LYS A 586 -17.46 29.07 18.35
C LYS A 586 -16.72 27.87 17.77
N ALA A 587 -15.47 27.64 18.19
CA ALA A 587 -14.68 26.50 17.71
C ALA A 587 -15.38 25.16 17.99
N ASP A 588 -15.82 24.94 19.23
CA ASP A 588 -16.50 23.71 19.63
C ASP A 588 -17.86 23.55 18.95
N SER A 589 -18.63 24.64 18.86
CA SER A 589 -19.93 24.65 18.18
C SER A 589 -19.78 24.31 16.69
N ALA A 590 -18.77 24.87 16.03
CA ALA A 590 -18.48 24.59 14.62
C ALA A 590 -18.02 23.15 14.40
N ALA A 591 -17.09 22.64 15.22
CA ALA A 591 -16.61 21.27 15.13
C ALA A 591 -17.76 20.26 15.28
N LYS A 592 -18.63 20.49 16.28
CA LYS A 592 -19.82 19.67 16.51
C LYS A 592 -20.79 19.71 15.33
N LYS A 593 -21.11 20.90 14.81
CA LYS A 593 -21.98 21.05 13.64
C LYS A 593 -21.43 20.34 12.40
N GLY A 594 -20.12 20.36 12.19
CA GLY A 594 -19.45 19.62 11.11
C GLY A 594 -19.66 18.13 11.25
N PHE A 595 -19.44 17.58 12.45
CA PHE A 595 -19.65 16.16 12.75
C PHE A 595 -21.13 15.76 12.60
N GLU A 596 -22.06 16.54 13.15
CA GLU A 596 -23.51 16.27 13.04
C GLU A 596 -24.02 16.35 11.59
N ALA A 597 -23.40 17.17 10.75
CA ALA A 597 -23.79 17.32 9.35
C ALA A 597 -23.36 16.12 8.50
N GLU A 598 -22.13 15.62 8.68
CA GLU A 598 -21.62 14.45 7.95
C GLU A 598 -20.62 13.68 8.82
N PRO A 599 -21.09 12.74 9.66
CA PRO A 599 -20.20 11.98 10.52
C PRO A 599 -19.29 11.00 9.77
N SER A 600 -19.59 10.67 8.51
CA SER A 600 -18.67 9.85 7.69
C SER A 600 -17.49 10.67 7.15
N SER A 601 -17.51 12.00 7.30
CA SER A 601 -16.40 12.88 6.94
C SER A 601 -15.27 12.70 7.95
N ILE A 602 -14.10 12.33 7.44
CA ILE A 602 -12.89 12.12 8.24
C ILE A 602 -12.48 13.45 8.88
N ILE A 603 -12.47 14.54 8.13
CA ILE A 603 -12.09 15.87 8.63
C ILE A 603 -13.05 16.34 9.71
N ALA A 604 -14.37 16.17 9.52
CA ALA A 604 -15.36 16.55 10.54
C ALA A 604 -15.18 15.76 11.83
N THR A 605 -15.00 14.45 11.69
CA THR A 605 -14.82 13.52 12.81
C THR A 605 -13.54 13.81 13.57
N THR A 606 -12.40 13.98 12.89
CA THR A 606 -11.12 14.23 13.55
C THR A 606 -11.08 15.59 14.21
N THR A 607 -11.67 16.63 13.61
CA THR A 607 -11.78 17.95 14.24
C THR A 607 -12.64 17.88 15.50
N TYR A 608 -13.81 17.23 15.45
CA TYR A 608 -14.68 17.12 16.63
C TYR A 608 -14.06 16.27 17.75
N LEU A 609 -13.55 15.08 17.44
CA LEU A 609 -12.88 14.22 18.42
C LEU A 609 -11.63 14.90 19.00
N GLY A 610 -10.86 15.61 18.19
CA GLY A 610 -9.68 16.36 18.64
C GLY A 610 -10.03 17.42 19.68
N ARG A 611 -11.10 18.20 19.43
CA ARG A 611 -11.62 19.21 20.37
C ARG A 611 -12.12 18.59 21.68
N LEU A 612 -12.83 17.46 21.62
CA LEU A 612 -13.27 16.73 22.81
C LEU A 612 -12.08 16.22 23.63
N CYS A 613 -11.05 15.68 22.98
CA CYS A 613 -9.84 15.21 23.65
C CYS A 613 -9.07 16.37 24.31
N GLN A 614 -8.99 17.54 23.67
CA GLN A 614 -8.36 18.74 24.25
C GLN A 614 -9.08 19.20 25.53
N ARG A 615 -10.40 19.05 25.58
CA ARG A 615 -11.23 19.35 26.77
C ARG A 615 -11.19 18.25 27.84
N GLY A 616 -10.65 17.08 27.53
CA GLY A 616 -10.65 15.91 28.42
C GLY A 616 -12.03 15.28 28.60
N GLU A 617 -12.90 15.39 27.59
CA GLU A 617 -14.24 14.79 27.58
C GLU A 617 -14.21 13.33 27.15
N ASP A 618 -13.36 12.56 27.85
CA ASP A 618 -12.93 11.22 27.45
C ASP A 618 -14.12 10.24 27.27
N ALA A 619 -15.19 10.39 28.06
CA ALA A 619 -16.40 9.56 27.94
C ALA A 619 -17.20 9.83 26.66
N ILE A 620 -17.27 11.10 26.23
CA ILE A 620 -17.95 11.49 24.98
C ILE A 620 -17.11 11.04 23.79
N VAL A 621 -15.78 11.10 23.89
CA VAL A 621 -14.87 10.55 22.88
C VAL A 621 -15.16 9.06 22.68
N GLU A 622 -15.19 8.27 23.75
CA GLU A 622 -15.49 6.83 23.68
C GLU A 622 -16.87 6.55 23.05
N GLU A 623 -17.92 7.27 23.46
CA GLU A 623 -19.28 7.13 22.89
C GLU A 623 -19.28 7.35 21.37
N ASN A 624 -18.58 8.38 20.89
CA ASN A 624 -18.50 8.67 19.45
C ASN A 624 -17.66 7.62 18.70
N LEU A 625 -16.57 7.12 19.29
CA LEU A 625 -15.79 6.03 18.70
C LEU A 625 -16.61 4.74 18.59
N GLU A 626 -17.35 4.39 19.65
CA GLU A 626 -18.22 3.21 19.65
C GLU A 626 -19.33 3.35 18.60
N TRP A 627 -19.89 4.54 18.45
CA TRP A 627 -20.88 4.82 17.42
C TRP A 627 -20.30 4.66 16.00
N LEU A 628 -19.08 5.18 15.74
CA LEU A 628 -18.37 5.04 14.47
C LEU A 628 -18.03 3.58 14.15
N ASP A 629 -17.70 2.78 15.17
CA ASP A 629 -17.40 1.37 14.98
C ASP A 629 -18.64 0.55 14.58
N LYS A 630 -19.82 0.93 15.06
CA LYS A 630 -21.10 0.31 14.69
C LYS A 630 -21.57 0.67 13.28
N GLN A 631 -21.03 1.73 12.66
CA GLN A 631 -21.45 2.12 11.31
C GLN A 631 -20.72 1.29 10.24
N PRO A 632 -21.44 0.64 9.31
CA PRO A 632 -20.82 -0.12 8.23
C PRO A 632 -20.19 0.82 7.20
N ASN A 633 -18.97 0.49 6.77
CA ASN A 633 -18.34 1.16 5.64
C ASN A 633 -18.86 0.59 4.32
N THR A 634 -19.64 1.39 3.60
CA THR A 634 -20.21 1.00 2.29
C THR A 634 -19.16 0.85 1.20
N GLN A 635 -17.99 1.49 1.35
CA GLN A 635 -16.91 1.43 0.36
C GLN A 635 -16.08 0.14 0.45
N ARG A 636 -16.08 -0.52 1.62
CA ARG A 636 -15.30 -1.74 1.86
C ARG A 636 -16.04 -2.65 2.84
N GLU A 637 -16.70 -3.66 2.30
CA GLU A 637 -17.50 -4.61 3.07
C GLU A 637 -16.72 -5.22 4.26
N GLY A 638 -17.37 -5.28 5.42
CA GLY A 638 -16.77 -5.84 6.64
C GLY A 638 -15.80 -4.91 7.37
N THR A 639 -15.74 -3.62 7.02
CA THR A 639 -15.02 -2.59 7.79
C THR A 639 -16.00 -1.58 8.40
N SER A 640 -15.63 -0.96 9.53
CA SER A 640 -16.41 0.11 10.17
C SER A 640 -15.96 1.50 9.73
N TRP A 641 -16.75 2.54 10.02
CA TRP A 641 -16.27 3.92 9.82
C TRP A 641 -15.07 4.23 10.71
N LEU A 642 -14.98 3.63 11.89
CA LEU A 642 -13.78 3.71 12.73
C LEU A 642 -12.56 3.08 12.06
N THR A 643 -12.71 1.91 11.42
CA THR A 643 -11.62 1.30 10.63
C THR A 643 -11.20 2.21 9.48
N ARG A 644 -12.17 2.81 8.77
CA ARG A 644 -11.92 3.78 7.69
C ARG A 644 -11.17 5.02 8.20
N LEU A 645 -11.48 5.48 9.41
CA LEU A 645 -10.74 6.56 10.05
C LEU A 645 -9.26 6.18 10.16
N PHE A 646 -8.94 5.02 10.75
CA PHE A 646 -7.56 4.54 10.91
C PHE A 646 -6.83 4.33 9.58
N LEU A 647 -7.52 3.94 8.51
CA LEU A 647 -6.91 3.78 7.19
C LEU A 647 -6.51 5.09 6.52
N HIS A 648 -7.05 6.23 6.96
CA HIS A 648 -6.76 7.51 6.33
C HIS A 648 -5.51 8.13 6.94
N LYS A 649 -4.47 8.30 6.11
CA LYS A 649 -3.14 8.80 6.51
C LYS A 649 -3.18 10.15 7.25
N ASP A 650 -4.13 11.02 6.92
CA ASP A 650 -4.28 12.34 7.56
C ASP A 650 -5.24 12.35 8.76
N SER A 651 -5.79 11.20 9.18
CA SER A 651 -6.79 11.17 10.25
C SER A 651 -6.19 11.32 11.65
N LEU A 652 -4.96 10.82 11.84
CA LEU A 652 -4.34 10.65 13.16
C LEU A 652 -2.92 11.20 13.11
N HIS A 653 -2.72 12.35 13.75
CA HIS A 653 -1.42 12.99 13.77
C HIS A 653 -0.63 12.51 14.99
N CYS A 654 0.63 12.13 14.81
CA CYS A 654 1.58 11.95 15.92
C CYS A 654 2.55 13.13 15.95
N GLU A 655 3.05 13.49 17.14
CA GLU A 655 4.05 14.57 17.28
C GLU A 655 5.34 14.29 16.47
N ASP A 656 5.57 13.02 16.14
CA ASP A 656 6.73 12.50 15.39
C ASP A 656 6.39 12.14 13.93
N CYS A 657 5.28 12.64 13.37
CA CYS A 657 4.82 12.23 12.04
C CYS A 657 5.82 12.68 10.94
N TRP A 658 6.21 11.73 10.08
CA TRP A 658 7.20 11.89 9.01
C TRP A 658 6.72 12.76 7.83
N ASP A 659 5.43 13.07 7.73
CA ASP A 659 4.91 13.77 6.56
C ASP A 659 5.28 15.27 6.55
N LEU A 660 6.04 15.66 5.54
CA LEU A 660 6.49 17.03 5.26
C LEU A 660 5.46 17.86 4.49
N SER A 661 4.29 17.33 4.16
CA SER A 661 3.27 18.13 3.47
C SER A 661 2.82 19.31 4.37
N SER A 662 3.00 20.53 3.87
CA SER A 662 2.72 21.76 4.63
C SER A 662 1.26 21.93 5.07
N THR A 663 0.36 21.14 4.50
CA THR A 663 -1.07 21.06 4.83
C THR A 663 -1.31 20.36 6.18
N CYS A 664 -0.43 19.43 6.56
CA CYS A 664 -0.53 18.58 7.75
C CYS A 664 -0.07 19.31 9.03
N LYS A 665 0.82 20.30 8.91
CA LYS A 665 1.33 21.09 10.06
C LYS A 665 0.37 22.15 10.61
N LYS A 666 -0.75 22.42 9.93
CA LYS A 666 -1.67 23.54 10.27
C LYS A 666 -3.05 23.11 10.74
N GLN A 667 -3.41 21.83 10.67
CA GLN A 667 -4.72 21.38 11.13
C GLN A 667 -4.64 20.97 12.60
N GLU A 668 -5.47 21.59 13.44
CA GLU A 668 -5.82 21.09 14.78
C GLU A 668 -6.62 19.78 14.66
N ALA A 669 -6.00 18.75 14.08
CA ALA A 669 -6.59 17.43 13.85
C ALA A 669 -6.42 16.54 15.08
N LEU A 670 -7.15 15.41 15.11
CA LEU A 670 -7.08 14.43 16.20
C LEU A 670 -5.64 13.88 16.33
N HIS A 671 -5.00 14.15 17.47
CA HIS A 671 -3.69 13.56 17.75
C HIS A 671 -3.83 12.13 18.27
N CYS A 672 -3.02 11.20 17.77
CA CYS A 672 -2.88 9.83 18.26
C CYS A 672 -2.64 9.79 19.78
N SER A 673 -1.83 10.72 20.30
CA SER A 673 -1.53 10.82 21.72
C SER A 673 -2.74 11.23 22.55
N GLN A 674 -3.54 12.16 22.04
CA GLN A 674 -4.76 12.65 22.67
C GLN A 674 -5.83 11.55 22.71
N LEU A 675 -6.08 10.91 21.56
CA LEU A 675 -7.01 9.79 21.44
C LEU A 675 -6.61 8.62 22.35
N GLY A 676 -5.33 8.23 22.30
CA GLY A 676 -4.78 7.14 23.11
C GLY A 676 -4.88 7.42 24.60
N THR A 677 -4.65 8.67 25.02
CA THR A 677 -4.79 9.09 26.43
C THR A 677 -6.25 9.01 26.88
N ALA A 678 -7.19 9.47 26.06
CA ALA A 678 -8.63 9.37 26.35
C ALA A 678 -9.05 7.89 26.50
N CYS A 679 -8.63 7.03 25.56
CA CYS A 679 -8.87 5.59 25.63
C CYS A 679 -8.27 4.95 26.89
N ALA A 680 -7.03 5.31 27.25
CA ALA A 680 -6.36 4.78 28.43
C ALA A 680 -7.09 5.14 29.73
N ARG A 681 -7.69 6.34 29.82
CA ARG A 681 -8.47 6.79 30.99
C ARG A 681 -9.85 6.17 31.08
N GLN A 682 -10.46 5.79 29.95
CA GLN A 682 -11.73 5.07 29.90
C GLN A 682 -11.60 3.55 30.07
N GLY A 683 -10.41 3.06 30.39
CA GLY A 683 -10.21 1.62 30.64
C GLY A 683 -9.91 0.81 29.39
N ARG A 684 -9.33 1.43 28.35
CA ARG A 684 -8.74 0.77 27.17
C ARG A 684 -9.78 -0.05 26.38
N PRO A 685 -10.74 0.62 25.72
CA PRO A 685 -11.81 -0.06 24.98
C PRO A 685 -11.27 -1.00 23.89
N GLN A 686 -11.66 -2.27 23.96
CA GLN A 686 -11.12 -3.32 23.07
C GLN A 686 -11.49 -3.08 21.60
N PHE A 687 -12.69 -2.57 21.30
CA PHE A 687 -13.15 -2.34 19.93
C PHE A 687 -12.24 -1.36 19.15
N VAL A 688 -11.54 -0.46 19.84
CA VAL A 688 -10.57 0.45 19.22
C VAL A 688 -9.34 -0.31 18.71
N LEU A 689 -8.87 -1.31 19.47
CA LEU A 689 -7.80 -2.20 19.02
C LEU A 689 -8.28 -3.08 17.87
N ASP A 690 -9.49 -3.62 17.98
CA ASP A 690 -10.06 -4.49 16.94
C ASP A 690 -10.18 -3.74 15.60
N ALA A 691 -10.57 -2.46 15.63
CA ALA A 691 -10.60 -1.60 14.44
C ALA A 691 -9.20 -1.25 13.89
N LEU A 692 -8.19 -1.06 14.75
CA LEU A 692 -6.79 -0.87 14.32
C LEU A 692 -6.21 -2.15 13.69
N ASP A 693 -6.47 -3.31 14.29
CA ASP A 693 -6.04 -4.60 13.76
C ASP A 693 -6.77 -4.93 12.46
N LYS A 694 -8.05 -4.55 12.35
CA LYS A 694 -8.78 -4.63 11.09
C LYS A 694 -8.15 -3.72 10.03
N ALA A 695 -7.69 -2.53 10.39
CA ALA A 695 -7.01 -1.65 9.44
C ALA A 695 -5.68 -2.26 8.95
N LEU A 696 -4.91 -2.92 9.83
CA LEU A 696 -3.70 -3.66 9.46
C LEU A 696 -4.00 -4.86 8.54
N GLU A 697 -4.97 -5.71 8.89
CA GLU A 697 -5.39 -6.85 8.06
C GLU A 697 -5.77 -6.40 6.64
N VAL A 698 -6.46 -5.26 6.57
CA VAL A 698 -6.95 -4.70 5.32
C VAL A 698 -5.83 -4.19 4.40
N VAL A 699 -4.71 -3.71 4.96
CA VAL A 699 -3.55 -3.24 4.18
C VAL A 699 -2.50 -4.33 3.96
N ASP A 700 -2.53 -5.44 4.70
CA ASP A 700 -1.60 -6.56 4.55
C ASP A 700 -1.76 -7.27 3.20
N GLY A 701 -2.99 -7.39 2.69
CA GLY A 701 -3.31 -8.07 1.43
C GLY A 701 -3.34 -7.19 0.18
N ASP A 702 -3.10 -5.88 0.31
CA ASP A 702 -3.30 -4.91 -0.77
C ASP A 702 -1.99 -4.19 -1.12
N GLU A 703 -1.33 -4.62 -2.21
CA GLU A 703 -0.10 -3.97 -2.72
C GLU A 703 -0.32 -2.50 -3.04
N ASP A 704 -1.55 -2.12 -3.40
CA ASP A 704 -1.93 -0.75 -3.71
C ASP A 704 -1.99 0.12 -2.44
N LEU A 705 -2.02 -0.46 -1.22
CA LEU A 705 -1.99 0.28 0.05
C LEU A 705 -0.65 0.22 0.78
N ALA A 706 0.45 -0.06 0.06
CA ALA A 706 1.77 -0.26 0.66
C ALA A 706 2.26 0.93 1.51
N ASP A 707 1.92 2.17 1.14
CA ASP A 707 2.30 3.37 1.91
C ASP A 707 1.46 3.56 3.17
N VAL A 708 0.15 3.30 3.10
CA VAL A 708 -0.75 3.29 4.26
C VAL A 708 -0.34 2.18 5.22
N HIS A 709 0.04 1.02 4.69
CA HIS A 709 0.58 -0.10 5.45
C HIS A 709 1.84 0.32 6.22
N LEU A 710 2.82 0.93 5.57
CA LEU A 710 4.04 1.41 6.26
C LEU A 710 3.70 2.44 7.34
N TRP A 711 2.76 3.34 7.08
CA TRP A 711 2.30 4.32 8.07
C TRP A 711 1.60 3.66 9.27
N LEU A 712 0.74 2.67 9.05
CA LEU A 712 0.07 1.93 10.12
C LEU A 712 1.07 1.10 10.94
N LEU A 713 2.03 0.43 10.30
CA LEU A 713 3.10 -0.32 10.98
C LEU A 713 4.04 0.59 11.78
N HIS A 714 4.14 1.88 11.43
CA HIS A 714 4.89 2.86 12.22
C HIS A 714 4.12 3.31 13.47
N ASN A 715 2.83 3.63 13.33
CA ASN A 715 2.05 4.30 14.38
C ASN A 715 1.33 3.35 15.34
N THR A 716 0.77 2.25 14.82
CA THR A 716 0.00 1.27 15.61
C THR A 716 0.79 0.64 16.76
N PRO A 717 2.08 0.25 16.59
CA PRO A 717 2.85 -0.33 17.69
C PRO A 717 3.02 0.65 18.86
N SER A 718 3.32 1.91 18.56
CA SER A 718 3.42 2.96 19.57
C SER A 718 2.10 3.19 20.29
N PHE A 719 0.98 3.18 19.57
CA PHE A 719 -0.34 3.33 20.17
C PHE A 719 -0.65 2.17 21.14
N LYS A 720 -0.44 0.93 20.69
CA LYS A 720 -0.64 -0.30 21.48
C LYS A 720 0.26 -0.35 22.72
N SER A 721 1.55 -0.06 22.54
CA SER A 721 2.54 -0.08 23.63
C SER A 721 2.25 1.00 24.67
N ARG A 722 2.11 2.26 24.24
CA ARG A 722 2.04 3.43 25.13
C ARG A 722 0.71 3.53 25.88
N PHE A 723 -0.41 3.25 25.22
CA PHE A 723 -1.74 3.50 25.79
C PHE A 723 -2.43 2.24 26.31
N TYR A 724 -2.17 1.10 25.67
CA TYR A 724 -2.78 -0.19 26.03
C TYR A 724 -1.84 -1.12 26.82
N GLY A 725 -0.54 -0.81 26.87
CA GLY A 725 0.47 -1.61 27.57
C GLY A 725 0.83 -2.92 26.84
N LEU A 726 0.49 -3.04 25.57
CA LEU A 726 0.72 -4.24 24.74
C LEU A 726 2.12 -4.21 24.13
N ARG A 727 3.14 -4.31 24.98
CA ARG A 727 4.56 -4.21 24.57
C ARG A 727 4.99 -5.32 23.61
N ASP A 728 4.57 -6.57 23.84
CA ASP A 728 4.97 -7.72 23.02
C ASP A 728 4.41 -7.63 21.58
N GLU A 729 3.15 -7.23 21.43
CA GLU A 729 2.54 -7.01 20.10
C GLU A 729 3.24 -5.86 19.36
N ALA A 730 3.55 -4.76 20.06
CA ALA A 730 4.24 -3.63 19.46
C ALA A 730 5.63 -4.02 18.92
N VAL A 731 6.38 -4.82 19.67
CA VAL A 731 7.66 -5.40 19.23
C VAL A 731 7.48 -6.17 17.92
N THR A 732 6.49 -7.07 17.83
CA THR A 732 6.28 -7.87 16.62
C THR A 732 5.99 -7.01 15.39
N LEU A 733 5.22 -5.94 15.54
CA LEU A 733 4.88 -5.04 14.44
C LEU A 733 6.09 -4.18 14.00
N TRP A 734 6.93 -3.70 14.93
CA TRP A 734 8.17 -3.01 14.56
C TRP A 734 9.19 -3.93 13.89
N GLU A 735 9.28 -5.20 14.30
CA GLU A 735 10.10 -6.20 13.59
C GLU A 735 9.61 -6.40 12.16
N ALA A 736 8.29 -6.51 11.96
CA ALA A 736 7.68 -6.61 10.64
C ALA A 736 7.99 -5.36 9.77
N LEU A 737 7.92 -4.17 10.35
CA LEU A 737 8.29 -2.91 9.66
C LEU A 737 9.75 -2.91 9.20
N LEU A 738 10.69 -3.24 10.08
CA LEU A 738 12.12 -3.26 9.74
C LEU A 738 12.45 -4.31 8.68
N SER A 739 11.82 -5.49 8.76
CA SER A 739 11.94 -6.54 7.76
C SER A 739 11.47 -6.06 6.38
N LYS A 740 10.29 -5.43 6.33
CA LYS A 740 9.69 -4.91 5.08
C LYS A 740 10.47 -3.75 4.48
N LEU A 741 11.07 -2.88 5.29
CA LEU A 741 11.92 -1.79 4.81
C LEU A 741 13.26 -2.32 4.28
N SER A 742 13.81 -3.36 4.93
CA SER A 742 15.08 -4.00 4.52
C SER A 742 14.95 -4.70 3.17
N SER A 743 13.78 -5.22 2.82
CA SER A 743 13.52 -5.85 1.51
C SER A 743 13.30 -4.87 0.36
N LYS A 744 13.18 -3.56 0.62
CA LYS A 744 13.02 -2.54 -0.43
C LYS A 744 14.37 -2.06 -0.98
N GLY A 745 14.40 -1.61 -2.24
CA GLY A 745 15.63 -1.14 -2.90
C GLY A 745 16.20 0.16 -2.31
N GLU A 746 17.47 0.49 -2.64
CA GLU A 746 18.24 1.61 -2.06
C GLU A 746 17.50 2.96 -2.04
N ARG A 747 16.75 3.28 -3.10
CA ARG A 747 15.98 4.53 -3.20
C ARG A 747 14.86 4.63 -2.16
N ALA A 748 14.19 3.51 -1.86
CA ALA A 748 13.15 3.46 -0.83
C ALA A 748 13.78 3.52 0.56
N GLN A 749 14.94 2.88 0.77
CA GLN A 749 15.64 2.93 2.04
C GLN A 749 16.03 4.37 2.44
N GLU A 750 16.44 5.22 1.48
CA GLU A 750 16.71 6.64 1.78
C GLU A 750 15.41 7.41 2.08
N GLN A 751 14.30 7.12 1.38
CA GLN A 751 13.00 7.75 1.62
C GLN A 751 12.41 7.41 3.00
N TYR A 752 12.62 6.20 3.51
CA TYR A 752 12.09 5.76 4.82
C TYR A 752 13.16 5.65 5.92
N LYS A 753 14.27 6.37 5.76
CA LYS A 753 15.41 6.31 6.69
C LYS A 753 15.06 6.78 8.10
N ALA A 754 14.27 7.84 8.26
CA ALA A 754 13.90 8.28 9.60
C ALA A 754 12.88 7.35 10.27
N PRO A 755 11.79 6.90 9.60
CA PRO A 755 10.91 5.86 10.15
C PRO A 755 11.65 4.57 10.53
N HIS A 756 12.62 4.16 9.71
CA HIS A 756 13.47 3.02 10.00
C HIS A 756 14.27 3.23 11.30
N ASN A 757 14.97 4.36 11.41
CA ASN A 757 15.78 4.66 12.60
C ASN A 757 14.91 4.77 13.85
N TRP A 758 13.76 5.43 13.77
CA TRP A 758 12.83 5.57 14.88
C TRP A 758 12.28 4.21 15.34
N ALA A 759 11.81 3.37 14.41
CA ALA A 759 11.28 2.03 14.76
C ALA A 759 12.35 1.17 15.43
N ARG A 760 13.59 1.27 14.95
CA ARG A 760 14.75 0.59 15.54
C ARG A 760 15.08 1.10 16.94
N ASP A 761 15.03 2.41 17.16
CA ASP A 761 15.31 3.03 18.46
C ASP A 761 14.22 2.64 19.49
N MET A 762 12.95 2.64 19.08
CA MET A 762 11.83 2.13 19.89
C MET A 762 11.97 0.64 20.22
N LEU A 763 12.33 -0.18 19.22
CA LEU A 763 12.53 -1.61 19.41
C LEU A 763 13.68 -1.89 20.39
N ALA A 764 14.78 -1.13 20.30
CA ALA A 764 15.90 -1.21 21.23
C ALA A 764 15.48 -0.86 22.67
N GLN A 765 14.69 0.21 22.85
CA GLN A 765 14.15 0.57 24.16
C GLN A 765 13.32 -0.57 24.77
N HIS A 766 12.39 -1.13 23.99
CA HIS A 766 11.52 -2.19 24.47
C HIS A 766 12.28 -3.49 24.77
N TYR A 767 13.29 -3.83 23.96
CA TYR A 767 14.18 -4.95 24.26
C TYR A 767 14.98 -4.74 25.53
N PHE A 768 15.49 -3.54 25.74
CA PHE A 768 16.15 -3.18 27.00
C PHE A 768 15.19 -3.35 28.19
N ASP A 769 13.99 -2.76 28.14
CA ASP A 769 13.00 -2.83 29.22
C ASP A 769 12.60 -4.27 29.54
N ILE A 770 12.30 -5.09 28.52
CA ILE A 770 11.94 -6.51 28.70
C ILE A 770 13.10 -7.28 29.32
N ALA A 771 14.33 -7.01 28.88
CA ALA A 771 15.53 -7.66 29.40
C ALA A 771 15.77 -7.29 30.88
N VAL A 772 15.54 -6.03 31.25
CA VAL A 772 15.60 -5.54 32.64
C VAL A 772 14.51 -6.16 33.51
N ASP A 773 13.24 -6.09 33.11
CA ASP A 773 12.10 -6.65 33.84
C ASP A 773 12.31 -8.15 34.13
N THR A 774 12.86 -8.88 33.15
CA THR A 774 13.18 -10.30 33.26
C THR A 774 14.34 -10.56 34.23
N TRP A 775 15.34 -9.68 34.26
CA TRP A 775 16.47 -9.79 35.17
C TRP A 775 16.07 -9.53 36.62
N GLU A 776 15.30 -8.45 36.87
CA GLU A 776 14.88 -8.02 38.20
C GLU A 776 13.86 -8.98 38.84
N SER A 777 13.05 -9.66 38.03
CA SER A 777 12.09 -10.68 38.50
C SER A 777 12.72 -12.02 38.93
N GLY A 778 14.06 -12.11 39.01
CA GLY A 778 14.76 -13.16 39.76
C GLY A 778 15.24 -14.36 38.92
N GLY A 779 15.71 -14.14 37.70
CA GLY A 779 16.27 -15.16 36.79
C GLY A 779 17.56 -15.88 37.23
N LEU A 780 17.86 -15.96 38.54
CA LEU A 780 18.99 -16.68 39.12
C LEU A 780 18.51 -17.95 39.83
N THR A 781 18.79 -19.12 39.24
CA THR A 781 18.76 -20.39 40.00
C THR A 781 20.15 -20.69 40.56
N SER A 782 20.19 -21.46 41.65
CA SER A 782 21.35 -21.73 42.53
C SER A 782 22.59 -22.38 41.88
N ASN A 783 22.59 -22.60 40.56
CA ASN A 783 23.68 -23.27 39.83
C ASN A 783 24.46 -22.34 38.87
N GLY A 784 24.29 -21.01 38.94
CA GLY A 784 25.17 -20.07 38.23
C GLY A 784 25.06 -20.08 36.69
N SER A 785 24.24 -20.95 36.10
CA SER A 785 23.80 -20.81 34.71
C SER A 785 22.60 -19.89 34.66
N THR A 786 22.75 -18.73 34.04
CA THR A 786 21.67 -17.79 33.74
C THR A 786 20.55 -18.50 32.98
N LYS A 787 19.35 -18.50 33.55
CA LYS A 787 18.12 -18.82 32.81
C LYS A 787 17.55 -17.54 32.19
N VAL A 788 18.40 -16.58 31.85
CA VAL A 788 18.03 -15.47 30.97
C VAL A 788 17.89 -16.11 29.60
N ARG A 789 16.66 -16.16 29.06
CA ARG A 789 16.51 -16.52 27.65
C ARG A 789 17.34 -15.52 26.83
N PRO A 790 18.35 -15.97 26.06
CA PRO A 790 19.29 -15.09 25.36
C PRO A 790 18.63 -14.15 24.34
N THR A 791 17.42 -14.46 23.88
CA THR A 791 16.83 -13.92 22.66
C THR A 791 16.66 -12.40 22.63
N THR A 792 16.24 -11.74 23.72
CA THR A 792 15.89 -10.31 23.67
C THR A 792 17.12 -9.40 23.82
N ALA A 793 18.09 -9.82 24.64
CA ALA A 793 19.37 -9.16 24.77
C ALA A 793 20.23 -9.34 23.50
N ASP A 794 20.19 -10.52 22.89
CA ASP A 794 20.84 -10.78 21.61
C ASP A 794 20.26 -9.89 20.51
N LYS A 795 18.93 -9.72 20.49
CA LYS A 795 18.28 -8.76 19.58
C LYS A 795 18.67 -7.30 19.86
N LEU A 796 18.74 -6.87 21.12
CA LEU A 796 19.27 -5.53 21.45
C LEU A 796 20.72 -5.36 20.96
N LYS A 797 21.55 -6.39 21.13
CA LYS A 797 22.93 -6.41 20.60
C LYS A 797 22.94 -6.27 19.08
N GLU A 798 22.12 -7.02 18.37
CA GLU A 798 21.99 -6.95 16.90
C GLU A 798 21.63 -5.53 16.43
N LEU A 799 20.71 -4.84 17.11
CA LEU A 799 20.36 -3.46 16.80
C LEU A 799 21.50 -2.46 17.07
N SER A 800 22.40 -2.82 17.98
CA SER A 800 23.51 -1.99 18.46
C SER A 800 24.78 -2.10 17.63
N VAL A 801 24.91 -3.14 16.79
CA VAL A 801 26.14 -3.42 16.02
C VAL A 801 25.98 -3.18 14.52
N GLU A 802 27.07 -2.77 13.87
CA GLU A 802 27.15 -2.59 12.41
C GLU A 802 27.42 -3.92 11.68
N VAL A 803 28.17 -4.83 12.32
CA VAL A 803 28.44 -6.20 11.85
C VAL A 803 28.46 -7.13 13.06
N SER A 804 27.56 -8.13 13.08
CA SER A 804 27.52 -9.14 14.14
C SER A 804 28.63 -10.18 13.92
N THR A 805 29.52 -10.34 14.91
CA THR A 805 30.45 -11.48 14.93
C THR A 805 29.80 -12.61 15.73
N GLY A 806 29.60 -13.78 15.10
CA GLY A 806 28.62 -14.79 15.51
C GLY A 806 28.68 -15.30 16.97
N PHE A 807 27.52 -15.77 17.45
CA PHE A 807 27.23 -16.27 18.80
C PHE A 807 27.93 -17.60 19.14
N THR A 808 29.24 -17.58 19.41
CA THR A 808 29.92 -18.75 20.00
C THR A 808 30.62 -18.37 21.29
N ASP A 809 30.25 -19.08 22.37
CA ASP A 809 30.66 -18.93 23.79
C ASP A 809 32.18 -19.06 24.07
N GLY A 810 33.05 -18.85 23.09
CA GLY A 810 34.49 -19.00 23.25
C GLY A 810 35.35 -17.94 22.58
N PHE A 811 34.78 -17.05 21.77
CA PHE A 811 35.54 -15.99 21.09
C PHE A 811 34.69 -14.72 20.96
N GLU A 812 34.86 -13.80 21.91
CA GLU A 812 34.35 -12.42 21.79
C GLU A 812 35.17 -11.71 20.70
N GLY A 813 34.64 -11.67 19.49
CA GLY A 813 35.12 -10.74 18.46
C GLY A 813 34.90 -9.30 18.90
N PHE A 814 35.70 -8.37 18.36
CA PHE A 814 35.47 -6.94 18.53
C PHE A 814 34.22 -6.55 17.74
N ASP A 815 33.05 -6.55 18.40
CA ASP A 815 31.83 -6.03 17.81
C ASP A 815 31.97 -4.53 17.52
N LEU A 816 31.55 -4.11 16.32
CA LEU A 816 31.57 -2.72 15.90
C LEU A 816 30.23 -2.08 16.28
N PHE A 817 30.19 -1.34 17.39
CA PHE A 817 28.96 -0.73 17.90
C PHE A 817 28.61 0.56 17.19
N ARG A 818 27.39 0.73 16.70
CA ARG A 818 26.98 1.99 16.06
C ARG A 818 27.01 3.15 17.08
N SER A 819 27.08 4.39 16.60
CA SER A 819 27.09 5.58 17.46
C SER A 819 25.67 6.13 17.71
N ASP A 820 24.68 5.25 17.85
CA ASP A 820 23.26 5.60 17.91
C ASP A 820 22.55 5.01 19.15
N TYR A 821 21.28 5.33 19.31
CA TYR A 821 20.51 5.08 20.53
C TYR A 821 20.55 3.61 21.03
N PRO A 822 20.43 2.57 20.18
CA PRO A 822 20.55 1.18 20.64
C PRO A 822 21.88 0.88 21.34
N ALA A 823 23.00 1.38 20.79
CA ALA A 823 24.32 1.19 21.39
C ALA A 823 24.50 1.94 22.72
N MET A 824 23.75 3.02 22.94
CA MET A 824 23.69 3.69 24.25
C MET A 824 23.02 2.82 25.32
N LEU A 825 22.05 1.98 24.95
CA LEU A 825 21.35 1.06 25.85
C LEU A 825 22.15 -0.22 26.16
N TRP A 826 22.97 -0.69 25.20
CA TRP A 826 23.75 -1.92 25.36
C TRP A 826 24.82 -1.86 26.46
N GLY A 827 25.53 -0.73 26.60
CA GLY A 827 26.58 -0.54 27.61
C GLY A 827 26.08 -0.69 29.06
N PRO A 828 25.04 0.04 29.47
CA PRO A 828 24.39 -0.10 30.77
C PRO A 828 23.90 -1.54 31.04
N TRP A 829 23.31 -2.20 30.04
CA TRP A 829 22.85 -3.59 30.13
C TRP A 829 24.01 -4.56 30.44
N MET A 830 25.11 -4.47 29.68
CA MET A 830 26.29 -5.33 29.88
C MET A 830 26.94 -5.13 31.25
N MET A 831 26.97 -3.89 31.75
CA MET A 831 27.47 -3.58 33.08
C MET A 831 26.62 -4.25 34.17
N ALA A 832 25.30 -4.23 34.03
CA ALA A 832 24.36 -4.78 35.01
C ALA A 832 24.48 -6.31 35.16
N ILE A 833 24.64 -7.04 34.05
CA ILE A 833 24.75 -8.51 34.08
C ILE A 833 26.14 -8.98 34.53
N ARG A 834 27.21 -8.34 34.05
CA ARG A 834 28.58 -8.79 34.32
C ARG A 834 29.20 -8.22 35.59
N GLN A 835 28.41 -7.52 36.42
CA GLN A 835 28.80 -7.01 37.74
C GLN A 835 30.16 -6.25 37.74
N GLY A 836 30.43 -5.49 36.66
CA GLY A 836 31.66 -4.71 36.53
C GLY A 836 32.86 -5.42 35.89
N ASP A 837 32.68 -6.52 35.15
CA ASP A 837 33.73 -7.12 34.33
C ASP A 837 34.37 -6.13 33.32
N THR A 838 35.60 -6.42 32.87
CA THR A 838 36.41 -5.59 31.97
C THR A 838 35.66 -5.23 30.68
N ASP A 839 34.96 -6.19 30.07
CA ASP A 839 34.18 -5.96 28.84
C ASP A 839 32.94 -5.09 29.08
N GLY A 840 32.22 -5.30 30.19
CA GLY A 840 31.07 -4.47 30.55
C GLY A 840 31.47 -3.00 30.81
N LEU A 841 32.61 -2.78 31.46
CA LEU A 841 33.16 -1.44 31.68
C LEU A 841 33.63 -0.78 30.38
N ILE A 842 34.21 -1.54 29.45
CA ILE A 842 34.59 -1.03 28.13
C ILE A 842 33.36 -0.59 27.34
N CYS A 843 32.33 -1.44 27.24
CA CYS A 843 31.08 -1.09 26.56
C CYS A 843 30.43 0.14 27.18
N LEU A 844 30.36 0.22 28.51
CA LEU A 844 29.80 1.38 29.20
C LEU A 844 30.60 2.66 28.90
N ALA A 845 31.94 2.61 28.90
CA ALA A 845 32.76 3.78 28.57
C ALA A 845 32.50 4.28 27.14
N VAL A 846 32.32 3.38 26.17
CA VAL A 846 31.96 3.73 24.78
C VAL A 846 30.59 4.39 24.72
N SER A 847 29.57 3.80 25.36
CA SER A 847 28.22 4.38 25.42
C SER A 847 28.23 5.78 26.05
N LEU A 848 28.99 5.99 27.11
CA LEU A 848 29.13 7.30 27.78
C LEU A 848 29.81 8.35 26.87
N PHE A 849 30.81 7.96 26.05
CA PHE A 849 31.42 8.88 25.08
C PHE A 849 30.43 9.30 23.99
N HIS A 850 29.66 8.37 23.44
CA HIS A 850 28.65 8.67 22.43
C HIS A 850 27.53 9.57 22.97
N ALA A 851 27.21 9.42 24.24
CA ALA A 851 26.25 10.27 24.94
C ALA A 851 26.82 11.61 25.44
N GLY A 852 28.12 11.87 25.21
CA GLY A 852 28.78 13.13 25.59
C GLY A 852 29.20 13.24 27.06
N ASP A 853 29.02 12.20 27.88
CA ASP A 853 29.43 12.17 29.28
C ASP A 853 30.91 11.82 29.43
N ARG A 854 31.76 12.78 29.05
CA ARG A 854 33.22 12.66 29.13
C ARG A 854 33.71 12.43 30.56
N ARG A 855 32.97 12.90 31.57
CA ARG A 855 33.39 12.83 32.97
C ARG A 855 33.30 11.40 33.49
N ASN A 856 32.18 10.73 33.28
CA ASN A 856 32.03 9.35 33.73
C ASN A 856 32.77 8.36 32.81
N ALA A 857 32.80 8.61 31.49
CA ALA A 857 33.59 7.81 30.55
C ALA A 857 35.09 7.80 30.91
N SER A 858 35.63 8.98 31.24
CA SER A 858 37.03 9.11 31.66
C SER A 858 37.34 8.45 33.00
N ALA A 859 36.39 8.47 33.94
CA ALA A 859 36.54 7.77 35.21
C ALA A 859 36.60 6.24 35.03
N ILE A 860 35.83 5.69 34.10
CA ILE A 860 35.90 4.26 33.74
C ILE A 860 37.22 3.94 33.03
N LEU A 861 37.64 4.75 32.05
CA LEU A 861 38.95 4.57 31.40
C LEU A 861 40.12 4.68 32.38
N ALA A 862 40.03 5.56 33.38
CA ALA A 862 41.03 5.68 34.45
C ALA A 862 41.16 4.40 35.27
N ILE A 863 40.04 3.74 35.57
CA ILE A 863 40.02 2.41 36.22
C ILE A 863 40.68 1.36 35.34
N LEU A 864 40.37 1.36 34.03
CA LEU A 864 40.85 0.36 33.09
C LEU A 864 42.35 0.52 32.75
N LEU A 865 42.85 1.76 32.65
CA LEU A 865 44.23 2.08 32.27
C LEU A 865 45.23 2.02 33.44
N ASN A 866 44.81 2.28 34.68
CA ASN A 866 45.71 2.23 35.85
C ASN A 866 46.24 0.81 36.17
N ASN A 867 45.58 -0.25 35.70
CA ASN A 867 46.03 -1.64 35.90
C ASN A 867 47.07 -2.11 34.86
N VAL A 868 47.56 -1.23 33.99
CA VAL A 868 48.58 -1.56 32.98
C VAL A 868 50.01 -1.60 33.56
N ASP A 869 50.25 -0.95 34.72
CA ASP A 869 51.56 -0.86 35.38
C ASP A 869 51.78 -1.84 36.55
N ALA A 870 50.75 -2.60 36.97
CA ALA A 870 50.91 -3.65 37.97
C ALA A 870 51.46 -4.91 37.28
N GLY A 871 52.78 -5.09 37.29
CA GLY A 871 53.43 -6.30 36.79
C GLY A 871 52.79 -7.57 37.37
N ASP A 872 52.56 -8.56 36.51
CA ASP A 872 52.17 -9.92 36.91
C ASP A 872 53.12 -10.42 38.00
N ASP A 873 52.59 -10.65 39.19
CA ASP A 873 53.13 -11.72 40.02
C ASP A 873 52.08 -12.22 41.02
N GLN A 874 51.00 -12.83 40.51
CA GLN A 874 50.41 -14.04 41.12
C GLN A 874 49.74 -14.88 40.03
N SER A 875 50.43 -15.95 39.62
CA SER A 875 49.79 -17.14 39.07
C SER A 875 48.74 -17.66 40.07
N VAL A 876 47.47 -17.35 39.83
CA VAL A 876 46.38 -18.16 40.38
C VAL A 876 45.96 -19.07 39.25
N ASP A 877 46.30 -20.34 39.44
CA ASP A 877 46.00 -21.46 38.58
C ASP A 877 44.62 -21.38 37.93
N SER A 878 44.61 -21.82 36.68
CA SER A 878 43.47 -22.40 36.00
C SER A 878 42.85 -23.52 36.85
N GLN A 879 41.92 -23.19 37.74
CA GLN A 879 40.90 -24.10 38.29
C GLN A 879 39.91 -23.34 39.19
N SER A 880 38.80 -22.88 38.61
CA SER A 880 37.44 -22.76 39.19
C SER A 880 36.65 -21.68 38.44
N ASP A 881 36.01 -22.08 37.34
CA ASP A 881 34.81 -21.38 36.88
C ASP A 881 33.72 -21.67 37.91
N SER A 882 33.39 -20.67 38.75
CA SER A 882 32.23 -20.57 39.66
C SER A 882 32.57 -20.20 41.12
N VAL A 883 33.18 -19.04 41.35
CA VAL A 883 33.07 -18.37 42.67
C VAL A 883 32.45 -16.99 42.44
N PRO A 884 31.29 -16.67 43.07
CA PRO A 884 30.66 -15.36 42.92
C PRO A 884 31.61 -14.25 43.40
N LEU A 885 31.55 -13.07 42.76
CA LEU A 885 32.06 -11.83 43.35
C LEU A 885 31.40 -11.66 44.73
N SER A 886 32.11 -12.00 45.81
CA SER A 886 31.59 -11.75 47.15
C SER A 886 31.59 -10.24 47.35
N ALA A 887 30.39 -9.66 47.48
CA ALA A 887 30.21 -8.24 47.80
C ALA A 887 30.99 -7.90 49.07
N HIS A 888 32.04 -7.09 48.96
CA HIS A 888 32.61 -6.42 50.12
C HIS A 888 31.67 -5.26 50.48
N PRO A 889 31.49 -4.92 51.76
CA PRO A 889 30.58 -3.83 52.17
C PRO A 889 30.87 -2.48 51.47
N ASP A 890 32.12 -2.26 51.05
CA ASP A 890 32.62 -0.98 50.56
C ASP A 890 32.89 -0.92 49.04
N GLY A 891 32.66 -1.99 48.26
CA GLY A 891 32.90 -1.99 46.81
C GLY A 891 33.04 -3.35 46.11
N TYR A 892 33.18 -3.33 44.78
CA TYR A 892 33.43 -4.51 43.95
C TYR A 892 34.93 -4.66 43.66
N LYS A 893 35.52 -5.83 43.95
CA LYS A 893 36.92 -6.14 43.60
C LYS A 893 36.98 -6.60 42.14
N LEU A 894 37.51 -5.75 41.26
CA LEU A 894 37.54 -6.03 39.83
C LEU A 894 38.68 -6.99 39.46
N ARG A 895 38.38 -7.96 38.60
CA ARG A 895 39.39 -8.81 37.94
C ARG A 895 39.69 -8.23 36.55
N ILE A 896 40.48 -7.17 36.51
CA ILE A 896 40.77 -6.42 35.29
C ILE A 896 41.78 -7.20 34.43
N LYS A 897 41.36 -7.68 33.25
CA LYS A 897 42.23 -8.32 32.24
C LYS A 897 42.47 -7.36 31.06
N THR A 898 43.28 -6.32 31.27
CA THR A 898 43.50 -5.28 30.24
C THR A 898 44.75 -5.49 29.38
N ARG A 899 45.50 -6.57 29.64
CA ARG A 899 46.76 -6.85 28.95
C ARG A 899 46.55 -7.00 27.45
N GLY A 900 47.05 -6.02 26.70
CA GLY A 900 46.98 -5.99 25.23
C GLY A 900 45.71 -5.39 24.63
N ARG A 901 44.73 -4.94 25.42
CA ARG A 901 43.45 -4.40 24.92
C ARG A 901 43.48 -2.93 24.52
N PHE A 902 44.30 -2.10 25.18
CA PHE A 902 44.44 -0.68 24.82
C PHE A 902 45.81 -0.45 24.18
N LYS A 903 45.83 -0.27 22.86
CA LYS A 903 47.06 -0.03 22.08
C LYS A 903 46.79 1.01 21.01
N CYS A 904 47.82 1.77 20.64
CA CYS A 904 47.72 2.66 19.49
C CYS A 904 47.42 1.84 18.23
N VAL A 905 46.33 2.15 17.52
CA VAL A 905 45.86 1.38 16.34
C VAL A 905 46.96 1.20 15.29
N ASN A 906 47.72 2.25 14.99
CA ASN A 906 48.75 2.18 13.94
C ASN A 906 50.09 1.59 14.38
N CYS A 907 50.59 1.92 15.58
CA CYS A 907 51.93 1.48 16.02
C CYS A 907 51.93 0.36 17.07
N GLN A 908 50.74 -0.06 17.53
CA GLN A 908 50.50 -1.14 18.48
C GLN A 908 51.21 -1.00 19.85
N ARG A 909 51.78 0.18 20.13
CA ARG A 909 52.36 0.54 21.43
C ARG A 909 51.27 0.70 22.49
N SER A 910 51.56 0.20 23.68
CA SER A 910 50.70 0.25 24.87
C SER A 910 50.82 1.59 25.62
N PRO A 911 49.92 1.91 26.57
CA PRO A 911 49.92 3.18 27.30
C PRO A 911 51.26 3.48 27.99
N SER A 912 51.92 2.48 28.58
CA SER A 912 53.23 2.64 29.24
C SER A 912 54.39 2.95 28.28
N GLU A 913 54.20 2.70 26.98
CA GLU A 913 55.22 2.90 25.93
C GLU A 913 55.03 4.23 25.17
N VAL A 914 53.99 5.01 25.49
CA VAL A 914 53.66 6.27 24.79
C VAL A 914 53.46 7.42 25.77
N SER A 915 53.78 8.64 25.33
CA SER A 915 53.62 9.86 26.14
C SER A 915 52.15 10.22 26.37
N GLU A 916 51.31 10.04 25.34
CA GLU A 916 49.87 10.27 25.42
C GLU A 916 49.12 9.26 24.59
N LEU A 917 47.96 8.85 25.07
CA LEU A 917 47.01 8.00 24.36
C LEU A 917 45.64 8.68 24.31
N HIS A 918 45.11 8.83 23.10
CA HIS A 918 43.90 9.55 22.77
C HIS A 918 42.85 8.59 22.24
N PHE A 919 41.64 8.62 22.76
CA PHE A 919 40.52 7.77 22.36
C PHE A 919 39.57 8.58 21.50
N CYS A 920 39.10 8.02 20.39
CA CYS A 920 38.09 8.67 19.57
C CYS A 920 36.72 8.64 20.26
N GLU A 921 36.02 9.77 20.32
CA GLU A 921 34.69 9.88 20.94
C GLU A 921 33.55 9.44 20.00
N VAL A 922 33.85 9.35 18.71
CA VAL A 922 32.86 9.11 17.65
C VAL A 922 32.95 7.69 17.09
N CYS A 923 34.12 7.06 17.14
CA CYS A 923 34.30 5.75 16.50
C CYS A 923 33.60 4.62 17.28
N PRO A 924 33.04 3.63 16.55
CA PRO A 924 32.23 2.52 17.07
C PRO A 924 32.99 1.52 17.95
N ALA A 925 34.31 1.56 17.87
CA ALA A 925 35.23 0.79 18.70
C ALA A 925 36.04 1.74 19.57
N VAL A 926 36.62 1.21 20.66
CA VAL A 926 37.62 1.91 21.47
C VAL A 926 38.90 2.11 20.65
N VAL A 927 38.88 3.11 19.76
CA VAL A 927 39.99 3.43 18.87
C VAL A 927 40.93 4.37 19.61
N SER A 928 42.07 3.84 20.06
CA SER A 928 43.12 4.63 20.70
C SER A 928 44.29 4.96 19.77
N TRP A 929 44.78 6.19 19.86
CA TRP A 929 45.88 6.75 19.07
C TRP A 929 46.92 7.37 19.99
N CYS A 930 48.20 7.02 19.80
CA CYS A 930 49.25 7.79 20.45
C CYS A 930 49.38 9.16 19.78
N ARG A 931 49.91 10.16 20.51
CA ARG A 931 50.04 11.54 20.01
C ARG A 931 50.70 11.64 18.62
N GLU A 932 51.77 10.87 18.43
CA GLU A 932 52.56 10.84 17.19
C GLU A 932 51.72 10.33 16.00
N CYS A 933 51.05 9.18 16.17
CA CYS A 933 50.21 8.60 15.12
C CYS A 933 48.94 9.43 14.87
N LEU A 934 48.37 10.06 15.90
CA LEU A 934 47.22 10.97 15.74
C LEU A 934 47.58 12.20 14.91
N THR A 935 48.79 12.74 15.11
CA THR A 935 49.30 13.89 14.34
C THR A 935 49.47 13.52 12.86
N ILE A 936 49.95 12.31 12.59
CA ILE A 936 50.07 11.78 11.22
C ILE A 936 48.68 11.54 10.61
N LEU A 937 47.71 11.01 11.38
CA LEU A 937 46.35 10.81 10.92
C LEU A 937 45.68 12.13 10.52
N LYS A 938 45.86 13.20 11.30
CA LYS A 938 45.27 14.52 11.04
C LYS A 938 45.91 15.27 9.87
N ASP A 939 47.13 14.90 9.47
CA ASP A 939 47.84 15.50 8.33
C ASP A 939 47.55 14.72 7.02
N PRO A 940 46.79 15.29 6.07
CA PRO A 940 46.44 14.61 4.83
C PRO A 940 47.66 14.19 3.99
N SER A 941 48.77 14.95 4.08
CA SER A 941 49.98 14.70 3.27
C SER A 941 50.82 13.52 3.76
N ARG A 942 50.59 13.08 4.99
CA ARG A 942 51.39 12.02 5.65
C ARG A 942 50.60 10.74 5.91
N ARG A 943 49.27 10.76 5.70
CA ARG A 943 48.35 9.65 6.01
C ARG A 943 48.62 8.38 5.19
N GLU A 944 49.11 8.51 3.96
CA GLU A 944 49.43 7.37 3.07
C GLU A 944 50.54 6.46 3.62
N SER A 945 51.32 6.93 4.59
CA SER A 945 52.41 6.16 5.23
C SER A 945 51.95 5.26 6.40
N MET A 946 50.66 5.23 6.72
CA MET A 946 50.11 4.48 7.86
C MET A 946 49.73 3.05 7.49
N VAL A 947 49.95 2.12 8.43
CA VAL A 947 49.62 0.70 8.27
C VAL A 947 48.12 0.46 8.44
N GLU A 948 47.46 1.22 9.31
CA GLU A 948 46.02 1.13 9.57
C GLU A 948 45.43 2.51 9.92
N TYR A 949 44.32 2.91 9.29
CA TYR A 949 43.73 4.27 9.40
C TYR A 949 42.21 4.30 9.67
N ARG A 950 41.69 3.34 10.45
CA ARG A 950 40.26 3.15 10.74
C ARG A 950 39.59 4.24 11.61
N CYS A 951 39.88 5.53 11.39
CA CYS A 951 39.27 6.65 12.09
C CYS A 951 39.28 7.91 11.23
N ASN A 952 38.15 8.62 11.15
CA ASN A 952 38.08 9.89 10.45
C ASN A 952 38.92 10.95 11.20
N PRO A 953 39.84 11.66 10.53
CA PRO A 953 40.68 12.68 11.15
C PRO A 953 39.91 13.88 11.75
N LYS A 954 38.66 14.09 11.33
CA LYS A 954 37.79 15.17 11.81
C LYS A 954 37.08 14.84 13.12
N HIS A 955 37.14 13.60 13.60
CA HIS A 955 36.53 13.23 14.86
C HIS A 955 37.19 13.93 16.05
N ASP A 956 36.43 14.06 17.13
CA ASP A 956 36.97 14.49 18.41
C ASP A 956 37.67 13.34 19.13
N PHE A 957 38.75 13.68 19.83
CA PHE A 957 39.60 12.73 20.53
C PHE A 957 39.82 13.18 21.96
N TYR A 958 39.57 12.27 22.89
CA TYR A 958 39.77 12.45 24.31
C TYR A 958 41.13 11.90 24.74
N GLN A 959 41.96 12.72 25.41
CA GLN A 959 43.21 12.27 25.99
C GLN A 959 42.96 11.50 27.29
N ALA A 960 43.03 10.17 27.24
CA ALA A 960 42.83 9.32 28.41
C ALA A 960 44.15 8.91 29.11
N TRP A 961 45.30 9.08 28.45
CA TRP A 961 46.62 8.83 29.02
C TRP A 961 47.56 10.03 28.81
N PRO A 962 48.34 10.44 29.84
CA PRO A 962 48.30 9.98 31.22
C PRO A 962 46.94 10.28 31.87
N VAL A 963 46.50 9.41 32.79
CA VAL A 963 45.16 9.50 33.40
C VAL A 963 44.95 10.90 34.01
N PRO A 964 43.95 11.67 33.56
CA PRO A 964 43.67 13.01 34.08
C PRO A 964 43.40 12.99 35.59
N LEU A 965 43.93 13.98 36.32
CA LEU A 965 43.81 14.07 37.78
C LEU A 965 42.35 14.07 38.27
N GLU A 966 41.46 14.69 37.49
CA GLU A 966 40.03 14.78 37.78
C GLU A 966 39.34 13.39 37.73
N ALA A 967 39.76 12.51 36.83
CA ALA A 967 39.20 11.16 36.67
C ALA A 967 39.68 10.18 37.75
N LYS A 968 40.83 10.43 38.39
CA LYS A 968 41.46 9.52 39.37
C LYS A 968 40.66 9.30 40.65
N PHE A 969 39.80 10.25 41.03
CA PHE A 969 39.11 10.25 42.33
C PHE A 969 37.59 10.04 42.24
N ILE A 970 37.05 9.94 41.02
CA ILE A 970 35.60 9.87 40.78
C ILE A 970 35.06 8.46 41.05
N ALA A 971 35.75 7.40 40.59
CA ALA A 971 35.17 6.06 40.53
C ALA A 971 35.79 5.00 41.47
N ALA A 972 36.94 5.27 42.10
CA ALA A 972 37.69 4.29 42.90
C ALA A 972 37.84 4.66 44.39
N GLY A 973 37.87 3.67 45.28
CA GLY A 973 38.11 3.81 46.72
C GLY A 973 39.24 2.89 47.20
N SER A 974 40.33 3.48 47.71
CA SER A 974 41.60 2.84 48.12
C SER A 974 42.50 2.33 46.98
N LEU A 975 43.78 2.73 47.03
CA LEU A 975 44.84 2.40 46.04
C LEU A 975 45.89 1.42 46.57
N ASP A 976 45.78 0.97 47.83
CA ASP A 976 46.73 0.02 48.44
C ASP A 976 46.10 -1.38 48.54
N GLY A 977 46.32 -2.21 47.51
CA GLY A 977 45.91 -3.62 47.47
C GLY A 977 45.00 -4.06 46.31
N GLY A 978 44.67 -3.16 45.39
CA GLY A 978 43.87 -3.43 44.19
C GLY A 978 42.80 -2.35 43.95
N VAL A 979 42.32 -2.25 42.70
CA VAL A 979 41.28 -1.26 42.33
C VAL A 979 39.90 -1.74 42.78
N MET A 980 39.26 -1.01 43.70
CA MET A 980 37.85 -1.21 44.06
C MET A 980 37.00 -0.10 43.45
N VAL A 981 36.01 -0.48 42.64
CA VAL A 981 35.01 0.48 42.16
C VAL A 981 34.00 0.73 43.27
N ARG A 982 33.74 2.01 43.53
CA ARG A 982 32.78 2.41 44.56
C ARG A 982 31.40 1.92 44.16
N LYS A 983 30.81 1.09 45.02
CA LYS A 983 29.46 0.56 44.82
C LYS A 983 28.43 1.70 44.69
N GLU A 984 28.52 2.70 45.55
CA GLU A 984 27.63 3.88 45.53
C GLU A 984 27.75 4.70 44.23
N TRP A 985 28.93 4.83 43.65
CA TRP A 985 29.12 5.55 42.38
C TRP A 985 28.55 4.76 41.20
N LEU A 986 28.75 3.44 41.17
CA LEU A 986 28.11 2.57 40.18
C LEU A 986 26.60 2.54 40.34
N GLU A 987 26.08 2.51 41.57
CA GLU A 987 24.64 2.56 41.84
C GLU A 987 24.05 3.93 41.52
N SER A 988 24.81 5.01 41.72
CA SER A 988 24.42 6.37 41.31
C SER A 988 24.41 6.49 39.78
N LEU A 989 25.45 6.03 39.09
CA LEU A 989 25.49 5.99 37.63
C LEU A 989 24.35 5.13 37.09
N ARG A 990 24.15 3.96 37.69
CA ARG A 990 23.04 3.07 37.39
C ARG A 990 21.74 3.84 37.54
N SER A 991 21.47 4.46 38.69
CA SER A 991 20.24 5.22 38.94
C SER A 991 20.06 6.40 37.99
N GLU A 992 21.11 7.15 37.69
CA GLU A 992 21.08 8.33 36.82
C GLU A 992 20.81 7.94 35.36
N TRP A 993 21.44 6.86 34.88
CA TRP A 993 21.29 6.38 33.51
C TRP A 993 20.10 5.45 33.31
N TRP A 994 19.59 4.79 34.35
CA TRP A 994 18.31 4.06 34.28
C TRP A 994 17.11 5.01 34.37
N ALA A 995 17.23 6.11 35.12
CA ALA A 995 16.16 7.10 35.27
C ALA A 995 16.19 8.21 34.20
N GLY A 996 17.32 8.38 33.51
CA GLY A 996 17.54 9.41 32.49
C GLY A 996 17.17 8.99 31.06
N ILE A 997 16.67 7.77 30.85
CA ILE A 997 16.15 7.32 29.57
C ILE A 997 14.78 8.01 29.35
N PRO A 998 14.59 8.80 28.27
CA PRO A 998 13.33 9.49 28.03
C PRO A 998 12.15 8.51 27.90
N ASN A 999 11.03 8.81 28.56
CA ASN A 999 9.74 8.13 28.39
C ASN A 999 9.06 8.45 27.05
#